data_AF-A0A9D2VFQ9-F1
#
_entry.id   AF-A0A9D2VFQ9-F1
#
_cell.length_a   1.000
_cell.length_b   1.000
_cell.length_c   1.000
_cell.angle_alpha   90.00
_cell.angle_beta   90.00
_cell.angle_gamma   90.00
#
_symmetry.space_group_name_H-M   'P 1'
#
loop_
_entity.id
_entity.type
_entity.pdbx_description
1 polymer ?
#
loop_
_entity_poly.entity_id
_entity_poly.type
_entity_poly.pdbx_seq_one_letter_code
_entity_poly.pdbx_strand_id
1 'polypeptide(L)'
;MRYVILLLLVLPLTLMAEPLSCSPPTLQSVCSTQDLSPDSGSGLFSMPLLAFNPIHLRDGNKYLKETDYVPHPAAPDLELVRYYDSMATHYSAFSSHWQLSYDIRLVEHSEAPHIVLPNGMRLNLSSASGRLTQAGHQRIWHTSHNETWHFDRFGWLQRIQRPHTPPLHIYRYAHGPLLHRIHFIEQSQQRLIFSYDSSQPALVQKVQTPVGVIHYDYQPLPDSTLYQLYQVRFPDQRRLYYHYEAQYQSQNAGLITGKSIQLHPHAPPRRVRSWVYNTRKQAHFMMAETPSQWIRLHFPKATHPHKTHIDSPQGRTTVHFSSHARGEIERVTGALCWACPPTFTQHPHQIQLAHARFDRQLRWWEGNPLGWPQLRLEYDARHRLTAWSSATLGPTQLRYDKHGRAQQMHYPNGDRQQVHYSHSGAVQRIDYYSGHDTMQTHLRRPQPHHLQLQQPNEKESLHYLVSGQLQQRQVDRFFYPPHSTQRHHWHYKDQFDYDANHQLRKHHLPEGGALYYEWKGSTLHRIYWQNTAGQHRLVAQAVAGGLAYGNGLLRLEVSTPRFHWLSHTQPDALWWQQLLVKNPHGLISAQRLHAPAHSTAAPVHRVFSYNAQHQIHRDETTSLQWHADGSLSSSSVMPSPKIQRDASGLATQYQDQSRHYILRYNPMRRLNVVLEHNKTVQKNSYNSAGFRVYTQHYPQALQQFFLYHEKKLVAEFTAPFEAKLPVHAAHPISRRYIYWHDQPVGLIDYDLNPTGELLVMHSDHLGAVHTISDQKQQLRWAAQYDTFGRLQSSQGDLNLHLRRAGQYYDLATGWHVNGVRTYLPQQGHYLEPDPLGPSPFSQLYGYANQQPLNHTDPWGLVLFAFDGTRYDERSGGVIHQLHTQTTEPSFYVGGPGQADELTWDAMVAYSADRLIQQQWQNLLNYLNSIPPATAPIPIDIIGFSRGAALGRHFANQIIQHSQNGFFSYTDTYGMQVQACIQPRFIGLLDSVAQLGLLGSRNHLYEFSVAPIWQWVVHAVALHEYRALFPALLMGSGVNRQEIGLVGAHGDLGGGYANPSPDTLPLSQISLEWLLWHAQAQGLSFRPHPTPSADYSYLHDESTLLSQDRAVEHHDFAFTPDLGVGYTQDYHPTLGRRVRQEVKAFLSYDLSPSERQYNQRAKVDLPAYYRWLDQTLNWSPD
;
A
#
# COMPACT_ATOMS: atom_id res chain seq x y z
N MET A 1 -41.44 -12.85 57.62
CA MET A 1 -42.23 -13.55 56.57
C MET A 1 -41.65 -13.18 55.21
N ARG A 2 -41.74 -13.93 54.10
CA ARG A 2 -41.63 -15.37 53.73
C ARG A 2 -41.34 -15.31 52.21
N TYR A 3 -40.47 -16.07 51.54
CA TYR A 3 -39.62 -17.24 51.86
C TYR A 3 -38.40 -17.20 50.87
N VAL A 4 -37.20 -17.76 51.17
CA VAL A 4 -36.65 -19.06 50.66
C VAL A 4 -36.59 -19.14 49.11
N ILE A 5 -35.49 -19.47 48.38
CA ILE A 5 -34.10 -20.00 48.61
C ILE A 5 -33.33 -19.93 47.23
N LEU A 6 -32.03 -20.13 46.93
CA LEU A 6 -30.67 -20.26 47.55
C LEU A 6 -29.65 -20.19 46.34
N LEU A 7 -28.71 -19.24 46.19
CA LEU A 7 -27.35 -19.03 46.78
C LEU A 7 -26.15 -19.69 46.01
N LEU A 8 -25.01 -18.96 45.93
CA LEU A 8 -23.58 -19.39 45.76
C LEU A 8 -22.92 -19.76 44.40
N LEU A 9 -21.81 -19.03 44.10
CA LEU A 9 -20.42 -19.45 43.72
C LEU A 9 -20.14 -20.33 42.46
N VAL A 10 -18.94 -20.37 41.84
CA VAL A 10 -17.57 -19.82 42.13
C VAL A 10 -16.88 -19.28 40.83
N LEU A 11 -15.80 -18.49 40.96
CA LEU A 11 -14.74 -18.21 39.95
C LEU A 11 -13.79 -19.46 39.78
N PRO A 12 -12.73 -19.54 38.90
CA PRO A 12 -11.98 -18.45 38.21
C PRO A 12 -11.38 -18.71 36.77
N LEU A 13 -10.69 -17.67 36.26
CA LEU A 13 -9.52 -17.63 35.34
C LEU A 13 -9.45 -18.41 33.99
N THR A 14 -9.41 -17.63 32.89
CA THR A 14 -8.41 -17.60 31.77
C THR A 14 -7.85 -18.91 31.15
N LEU A 15 -7.80 -18.98 29.79
CA LEU A 15 -6.55 -18.79 28.98
C LEU A 15 -6.70 -19.06 27.46
N MET A 16 -5.89 -18.32 26.68
CA MET A 16 -5.34 -18.61 25.32
C MET A 16 -6.26 -18.66 24.08
N ALA A 17 -5.65 -18.27 22.94
CA ALA A 17 -6.19 -18.28 21.59
C ALA A 17 -5.11 -18.72 20.59
N GLU A 18 -5.52 -19.26 19.43
CA GLU A 18 -4.64 -19.71 18.35
C GLU A 18 -4.69 -18.76 17.12
N PRO A 19 -3.61 -18.64 16.32
CA PRO A 19 -3.40 -17.52 15.41
C PRO A 19 -4.32 -17.51 14.17
N LEU A 20 -4.56 -16.29 13.68
CA LEU A 20 -5.27 -16.01 12.43
C LEU A 20 -4.45 -16.46 11.20
N SER A 21 -5.14 -16.66 10.07
CA SER A 21 -4.53 -16.82 8.75
C SER A 21 -5.46 -16.24 7.68
N CYS A 22 -4.86 -15.62 6.66
CA CYS A 22 -5.56 -15.06 5.50
C CYS A 22 -5.24 -15.91 4.25
N SER A 23 -5.88 -15.60 3.12
CA SER A 23 -5.47 -16.11 1.82
C SER A 23 -5.77 -15.07 0.73
N PRO A 24 -4.85 -14.80 -0.22
CA PRO A 24 -5.03 -13.81 -1.27
C PRO A 24 -5.50 -14.45 -2.59
N PRO A 25 -6.00 -13.67 -3.56
CA PRO A 25 -6.13 -14.14 -4.94
C PRO A 25 -4.76 -14.45 -5.55
N THR A 26 -4.69 -15.42 -6.46
CA THR A 26 -3.42 -15.91 -7.00
C THR A 26 -2.96 -15.13 -8.24
N LEU A 27 -1.68 -14.75 -8.27
CA LEU A 27 -0.93 -14.77 -9.52
C LEU A 27 -0.71 -16.23 -9.91
N GLN A 28 -0.81 -16.56 -11.20
CA GLN A 28 -0.34 -17.86 -11.67
C GLN A 28 1.18 -17.95 -11.50
N SER A 29 1.61 -18.95 -10.74
CA SER A 29 3.02 -19.13 -10.39
C SER A 29 3.82 -19.73 -11.55
N VAL A 30 4.92 -19.07 -11.91
CA VAL A 30 6.12 -19.76 -12.38
C VAL A 30 7.11 -19.80 -11.21
N CYS A 31 6.74 -20.56 -10.18
CA CYS A 31 7.65 -20.93 -9.10
C CYS A 31 8.45 -22.14 -9.56
N SER A 32 9.70 -21.94 -9.95
CA SER A 32 10.71 -23.01 -9.95
C SER A 32 11.84 -22.64 -9.00
N THR A 33 11.62 -22.91 -7.72
CA THR A 33 12.72 -23.29 -6.83
C THR A 33 13.34 -24.57 -7.39
N GLN A 34 14.40 -24.44 -8.18
CA GLN A 34 15.33 -25.54 -8.42
C GLN A 34 16.56 -25.32 -7.56
N ASP A 35 16.56 -25.96 -6.39
CA ASP A 35 17.78 -26.34 -5.72
C ASP A 35 18.64 -27.15 -6.70
N LEU A 36 19.87 -26.70 -6.99
CA LEU A 36 20.90 -27.59 -7.51
C LEU A 36 21.59 -28.29 -6.35
N SER A 37 20.91 -29.29 -5.79
CA SER A 37 21.46 -30.30 -4.89
C SER A 37 20.57 -31.55 -4.87
N PRO A 38 21.16 -32.74 -4.68
CA PRO A 38 21.43 -33.55 -5.87
C PRO A 38 20.44 -34.69 -6.13
N ASP A 39 20.53 -35.17 -7.38
CA ASP A 39 19.96 -36.40 -7.95
C ASP A 39 18.43 -36.51 -8.06
N SER A 40 18.01 -36.36 -9.32
CA SER A 40 16.87 -37.01 -9.94
C SER A 40 16.62 -38.44 -9.42
N GLY A 41 15.55 -38.65 -8.63
CA GLY A 41 15.16 -39.98 -8.18
C GLY A 41 14.12 -39.97 -7.05
N SER A 42 12.84 -39.94 -7.43
CA SER A 42 11.66 -40.37 -6.64
C SER A 42 11.71 -40.23 -5.10
N GLY A 43 11.07 -39.21 -4.54
CA GLY A 43 10.76 -39.20 -3.10
C GLY A 43 10.24 -37.86 -2.56
N LEU A 44 9.10 -37.94 -1.87
CA LEU A 44 8.38 -37.02 -0.98
C LEU A 44 9.12 -35.78 -0.39
N PHE A 45 8.30 -34.77 -0.02
CA PHE A 45 8.71 -33.51 0.63
C PHE A 45 9.60 -33.69 1.87
N SER A 46 10.84 -33.22 1.79
CA SER A 46 11.74 -33.06 2.94
C SER A 46 11.75 -31.62 3.47
N MET A 47 11.56 -31.45 4.78
CA MET A 47 11.76 -30.16 5.45
C MET A 47 13.25 -29.76 5.44
N PRO A 48 13.60 -28.47 5.25
CA PRO A 48 15.00 -28.04 5.24
C PRO A 48 15.66 -28.23 6.61
N LEU A 49 16.82 -28.89 6.62
CA LEU A 49 17.59 -29.23 7.83
C LEU A 49 18.44 -28.07 8.40
N LEU A 50 18.30 -26.88 7.83
CA LEU A 50 19.11 -25.69 8.06
C LEU A 50 18.35 -24.66 8.90
N ALA A 51 19.05 -23.99 9.82
CA ALA A 51 18.45 -22.90 10.58
C ALA A 51 19.48 -21.87 11.05
N PHE A 52 19.09 -20.59 11.14
CA PHE A 52 19.89 -19.48 11.71
C PHE A 52 21.14 -19.12 10.92
N ASN A 53 20.95 -18.63 9.70
CA ASN A 53 22.02 -18.03 8.89
C ASN A 53 23.31 -18.89 8.82
N PRO A 54 23.28 -20.03 8.12
CA PRO A 54 22.65 -21.25 8.66
C PRO A 54 23.62 -22.19 9.38
N ILE A 55 23.24 -22.64 10.58
CA ILE A 55 23.74 -23.86 11.21
C ILE A 55 22.86 -25.03 10.75
N HIS A 56 23.47 -26.12 10.31
CA HIS A 56 22.76 -27.37 10.04
C HIS A 56 22.45 -28.12 11.33
N LEU A 57 21.18 -28.44 11.57
CA LEU A 57 20.70 -28.87 12.89
C LEU A 57 21.09 -30.30 13.28
N ARG A 58 21.57 -31.11 12.33
CA ARG A 58 21.94 -32.51 12.55
C ARG A 58 23.41 -32.65 12.97
N ASP A 59 24.34 -32.05 12.23
CA ASP A 59 25.79 -32.13 12.49
C ASP A 59 26.40 -30.85 13.10
N GLY A 60 25.70 -29.72 13.09
CA GLY A 60 26.20 -28.45 13.62
C GLY A 60 27.16 -27.70 12.69
N ASN A 61 27.24 -28.04 11.40
CA ASN A 61 28.05 -27.26 10.46
C ASN A 61 27.48 -25.85 10.29
N LYS A 62 28.32 -24.83 10.47
CA LYS A 62 28.00 -23.43 10.21
C LYS A 62 28.35 -23.06 8.77
N TYR A 63 27.31 -22.80 7.98
CA TYR A 63 27.41 -22.19 6.67
C TYR A 63 27.17 -20.68 6.74
N LEU A 64 27.71 -19.88 5.82
CA LEU A 64 27.36 -18.47 5.63
C LEU A 64 27.43 -18.11 4.14
N LYS A 65 26.35 -17.58 3.56
CA LYS A 65 26.37 -16.97 2.22
C LYS A 65 26.59 -15.47 2.38
N GLU A 66 27.58 -14.92 1.68
CA GLU A 66 27.82 -13.48 1.57
C GLU A 66 27.75 -13.12 0.09
N THR A 67 26.72 -12.37 -0.31
CA THR A 67 26.67 -11.76 -1.64
C THR A 67 27.43 -10.45 -1.59
N ASP A 68 28.62 -10.44 -2.18
CA ASP A 68 29.47 -9.25 -2.32
C ASP A 68 29.06 -8.41 -3.55
N TYR A 69 28.52 -9.06 -4.59
CA TYR A 69 27.98 -8.42 -5.80
C TYR A 69 26.74 -9.19 -6.26
N VAL A 70 25.60 -8.51 -6.35
CA VAL A 70 24.34 -9.04 -6.91
C VAL A 70 24.44 -9.02 -8.45
N PRO A 71 23.97 -10.04 -9.18
CA PRO A 71 24.09 -10.06 -10.64
C PRO A 71 23.19 -9.01 -11.31
N HIS A 72 23.76 -8.25 -12.25
CA HIS A 72 23.02 -7.32 -13.10
C HIS A 72 22.12 -8.10 -14.08
N PRO A 73 20.81 -7.82 -14.24
CA PRO A 73 19.94 -8.70 -15.06
C PRO A 73 20.25 -8.82 -16.57
N ALA A 74 21.09 -7.97 -17.16
CA ALA A 74 21.63 -8.22 -18.51
C ALA A 74 22.82 -9.22 -18.52
N ALA A 75 23.41 -9.47 -17.35
CA ALA A 75 24.44 -10.48 -17.06
C ALA A 75 24.00 -11.30 -15.80
N PRO A 76 22.86 -12.01 -15.88
CA PRO A 76 22.13 -12.51 -14.71
C PRO A 76 22.86 -13.65 -13.96
N ASP A 77 23.89 -14.24 -14.57
CA ASP A 77 24.71 -15.31 -14.01
C ASP A 77 26.07 -14.79 -13.46
N LEU A 78 26.31 -13.46 -13.55
CA LEU A 78 27.53 -12.77 -13.11
C LEU A 78 27.36 -12.19 -11.68
N GLU A 79 27.23 -13.05 -10.67
CA GLU A 79 27.23 -12.67 -9.25
C GLU A 79 28.64 -12.73 -8.62
N LEU A 80 28.88 -12.09 -7.47
CA LEU A 80 30.04 -12.40 -6.63
C LEU A 80 29.53 -12.85 -5.27
N VAL A 81 29.50 -14.16 -5.05
CA VAL A 81 29.06 -14.76 -3.80
C VAL A 81 30.17 -15.59 -3.19
N ARG A 82 30.51 -15.29 -1.93
CA ARG A 82 31.34 -16.13 -1.07
C ARG A 82 30.46 -17.04 -0.21
N TYR A 83 30.90 -18.29 -0.07
CA TYR A 83 30.29 -19.30 0.80
C TYR A 83 31.31 -19.71 1.86
N TYR A 84 30.96 -19.66 3.13
CA TYR A 84 31.76 -20.22 4.22
C TYR A 84 31.16 -21.54 4.68
N ASP A 85 32.01 -22.50 5.03
CA ASP A 85 31.69 -23.80 5.60
C ASP A 85 32.68 -24.12 6.74
N SER A 86 32.19 -24.20 7.98
CA SER A 86 33.07 -24.45 9.14
C SER A 86 33.70 -25.85 9.19
N MET A 87 33.15 -26.84 8.50
CA MET A 87 33.71 -28.20 8.43
C MET A 87 34.64 -28.41 7.24
N ALA A 88 34.62 -27.51 6.25
CA ALA A 88 35.57 -27.52 5.14
C ALA A 88 37.04 -27.58 5.59
N THR A 89 37.86 -28.25 4.78
CA THR A 89 39.29 -28.46 5.02
C THR A 89 40.19 -27.84 3.94
N HIS A 90 39.60 -27.22 2.91
CA HIS A 90 40.33 -26.60 1.81
C HIS A 90 40.70 -25.14 2.11
N TYR A 91 41.72 -24.65 1.41
CA TYR A 91 42.14 -23.25 1.43
C TYR A 91 41.93 -22.64 0.04
N SER A 92 41.06 -21.64 -0.07
CA SER A 92 40.74 -21.00 -1.35
C SER A 92 41.52 -19.71 -1.56
N ALA A 93 41.14 -18.95 -2.59
CA ALA A 93 41.65 -17.60 -2.80
C ALA A 93 41.07 -16.56 -1.80
N PHE A 94 40.05 -16.92 -1.01
CA PHE A 94 39.45 -16.12 0.06
C PHE A 94 39.78 -16.64 1.47
N SER A 95 40.90 -17.35 1.62
CA SER A 95 41.39 -18.07 2.80
C SER A 95 40.73 -19.42 3.09
N SER A 96 41.04 -20.02 4.24
CA SER A 96 40.41 -21.24 4.75
C SER A 96 38.90 -21.09 4.91
N HIS A 97 38.16 -22.19 4.80
CA HIS A 97 36.71 -22.27 5.01
C HIS A 97 35.82 -21.52 4.00
N TRP A 98 36.36 -20.59 3.20
CA TRP A 98 35.63 -19.86 2.16
C TRP A 98 35.76 -20.52 0.78
N GLN A 99 34.69 -20.47 -0.02
CA GLN A 99 34.65 -20.74 -1.46
C GLN A 99 33.98 -19.58 -2.21
N LEU A 100 34.20 -19.49 -3.52
CA LEU A 100 33.47 -18.60 -4.42
C LEU A 100 32.48 -19.39 -5.28
N SER A 101 31.35 -18.76 -5.60
CA SER A 101 30.28 -19.17 -6.56
C SER A 101 30.78 -19.87 -7.85
N TYR A 102 32.01 -19.60 -8.28
CA TYR A 102 32.59 -20.13 -9.52
C TYR A 102 33.68 -21.18 -9.35
N ASP A 103 34.03 -21.57 -8.13
CA ASP A 103 35.00 -22.65 -7.87
C ASP A 103 34.37 -24.06 -7.97
N ILE A 104 33.40 -24.18 -8.90
CA ILE A 104 32.76 -25.42 -9.33
C ILE A 104 33.80 -26.29 -10.05
N ARG A 105 33.86 -27.57 -9.67
CA ARG A 105 34.83 -28.53 -10.25
C ARG A 105 34.21 -29.87 -10.61
N LEU A 106 34.52 -30.37 -11.80
CA LEU A 106 34.32 -31.76 -12.20
C LEU A 106 35.44 -32.63 -11.62
N VAL A 107 35.09 -33.76 -11.00
CA VAL A 107 36.01 -34.75 -10.44
C VAL A 107 35.76 -36.10 -11.12
N GLU A 108 36.71 -36.55 -11.92
CA GLU A 108 36.63 -37.81 -12.68
C GLU A 108 37.45 -38.96 -12.08
N HIS A 109 38.27 -38.70 -11.05
CA HIS A 109 39.19 -39.67 -10.44
C HIS A 109 38.57 -40.52 -9.31
N SER A 110 37.24 -40.64 -9.29
CA SER A 110 36.47 -41.46 -8.34
C SER A 110 35.56 -42.44 -9.09
N GLU A 111 35.16 -43.53 -8.43
CA GLU A 111 34.36 -44.63 -9.02
C GLU A 111 33.07 -44.17 -9.72
N ALA A 112 32.53 -43.01 -9.32
CA ALA A 112 31.59 -42.23 -10.12
C ALA A 112 32.13 -40.80 -10.34
N PRO A 113 32.01 -40.24 -11.56
CA PRO A 113 32.30 -38.83 -11.80
C PRO A 113 31.23 -37.93 -11.15
N HIS A 114 31.66 -36.83 -10.55
CA HIS A 114 30.77 -35.89 -9.86
C HIS A 114 31.23 -34.44 -10.01
N ILE A 115 30.30 -33.49 -9.91
CA ILE A 115 30.60 -32.05 -9.82
C ILE A 115 30.52 -31.60 -8.37
N VAL A 116 31.54 -30.92 -7.88
CA VAL A 116 31.57 -30.25 -6.56
C VAL A 116 31.11 -28.79 -6.75
N LEU A 117 30.15 -28.37 -5.94
CA LEU A 117 29.54 -27.04 -5.93
C LEU A 117 30.13 -26.13 -4.83
N PRO A 118 29.91 -24.79 -4.90
CA PRO A 118 30.53 -23.79 -4.00
C PRO A 118 30.07 -23.86 -2.53
N ASN A 119 29.04 -24.65 -2.26
CA ASN A 119 28.51 -24.97 -0.94
C ASN A 119 29.02 -26.33 -0.41
N GLY A 120 30.06 -26.89 -1.03
CA GLY A 120 30.63 -28.21 -0.72
C GLY A 120 29.82 -29.41 -1.23
N MET A 121 28.63 -29.20 -1.80
CA MET A 121 27.73 -30.29 -2.20
C MET A 121 28.19 -30.96 -3.50
N ARG A 122 27.87 -32.26 -3.64
CA ARG A 122 28.29 -33.09 -4.78
C ARG A 122 27.09 -33.49 -5.64
N LEU A 123 27.13 -33.16 -6.91
CA LEU A 123 26.18 -33.60 -7.93
C LEU A 123 26.76 -34.83 -8.64
N ASN A 124 26.12 -36.00 -8.50
CA ASN A 124 26.58 -37.22 -9.16
C ASN A 124 26.18 -37.19 -10.64
N LEU A 125 27.09 -37.58 -11.53
CA LEU A 125 26.84 -37.56 -12.97
C LEU A 125 26.28 -38.90 -13.44
N SER A 126 24.99 -39.10 -13.21
CA SER A 126 24.24 -40.27 -13.64
C SER A 126 23.49 -40.01 -14.95
N SER A 127 23.08 -41.06 -15.65
CA SER A 127 22.23 -40.95 -16.85
C SER A 127 20.82 -40.41 -16.58
N ALA A 128 20.43 -40.23 -15.31
CA ALA A 128 19.17 -39.59 -14.92
C ALA A 128 19.32 -38.07 -14.67
N SER A 129 20.51 -37.61 -14.27
CA SER A 129 20.79 -36.19 -14.03
C SER A 129 21.28 -35.44 -15.28
N GLY A 130 21.80 -36.15 -16.28
CA GLY A 130 22.25 -35.57 -17.55
C GLY A 130 23.16 -36.50 -18.36
N ARG A 131 24.01 -35.91 -19.23
CA ARG A 131 25.04 -36.66 -19.97
C ARG A 131 26.36 -35.89 -20.04
N LEU A 132 27.46 -36.54 -19.66
CA LEU A 132 28.81 -36.02 -19.85
C LEU A 132 29.32 -36.36 -21.25
N THR A 133 30.01 -35.42 -21.89
CA THR A 133 30.58 -35.54 -23.24
C THR A 133 31.96 -34.89 -23.31
N GLN A 134 32.74 -35.20 -24.34
CA GLN A 134 34.04 -34.59 -24.59
C GLN A 134 34.04 -33.87 -25.95
N ALA A 135 34.60 -32.66 -25.98
CA ALA A 135 34.87 -31.90 -27.20
C ALA A 135 36.33 -31.43 -27.18
N GLY A 136 37.19 -32.05 -28.00
CA GLY A 136 38.64 -31.82 -27.95
C GLY A 136 39.21 -32.10 -26.55
N HIS A 137 39.75 -31.07 -25.90
CA HIS A 137 40.29 -31.14 -24.53
C HIS A 137 39.31 -30.64 -23.44
N GLN A 138 38.07 -30.29 -23.79
CA GLN A 138 37.05 -29.88 -22.82
C GLN A 138 36.07 -31.01 -22.50
N ARG A 139 35.58 -31.02 -21.25
CA ARG A 139 34.44 -31.83 -20.81
C ARG A 139 33.19 -30.96 -20.81
N ILE A 140 32.08 -31.47 -21.35
CA ILE A 140 30.81 -30.76 -21.40
C ILE A 140 29.74 -31.63 -20.74
N TRP A 141 29.24 -31.17 -19.60
CA TRP A 141 28.06 -31.74 -18.94
C TRP A 141 26.80 -31.10 -19.52
N HIS A 142 25.91 -31.92 -20.05
CA HIS A 142 24.59 -31.52 -20.52
C HIS A 142 23.58 -31.91 -19.45
N THR A 143 22.88 -30.94 -18.86
CA THR A 143 21.85 -31.22 -17.83
C THR A 143 20.58 -31.75 -18.48
N SER A 144 19.71 -32.36 -17.68
CA SER A 144 18.33 -32.72 -18.08
C SER A 144 17.43 -31.53 -18.48
N HIS A 145 17.91 -30.29 -18.34
CA HIS A 145 17.16 -29.05 -18.60
C HIS A 145 17.76 -28.21 -19.76
N ASN A 146 18.51 -28.83 -20.67
CA ASN A 146 19.18 -28.20 -21.82
C ASN A 146 20.20 -27.09 -21.46
N GLU A 147 20.72 -27.10 -20.24
CA GLU A 147 21.87 -26.28 -19.83
C GLU A 147 23.17 -27.05 -20.09
N THR A 148 24.26 -26.37 -20.48
CA THR A 148 25.57 -26.99 -20.66
C THR A 148 26.67 -26.31 -19.84
N TRP A 149 27.41 -27.11 -19.07
CA TRP A 149 28.55 -26.67 -18.25
C TRP A 149 29.84 -27.23 -18.85
N HIS A 150 30.79 -26.35 -19.16
CA HIS A 150 32.01 -26.66 -19.89
C HIS A 150 33.21 -26.54 -18.95
N PHE A 151 34.02 -27.59 -18.87
CA PHE A 151 35.17 -27.71 -17.98
C PHE A 151 36.47 -27.91 -18.75
N ASP A 152 37.57 -27.42 -18.19
CA ASP A 152 38.92 -27.66 -18.72
C ASP A 152 39.43 -29.08 -18.45
N ARG A 153 40.61 -29.41 -18.98
CA ARG A 153 41.29 -30.70 -18.80
C ARG A 153 41.71 -31.03 -17.36
N PHE A 154 41.50 -30.12 -16.42
CA PHE A 154 41.78 -30.26 -14.99
C PHE A 154 40.49 -30.23 -14.15
N GLY A 155 39.32 -30.21 -14.81
CA GLY A 155 38.00 -30.20 -14.17
C GLY A 155 37.51 -28.84 -13.70
N TRP A 156 38.15 -27.71 -14.05
CA TRP A 156 37.66 -26.38 -13.67
C TRP A 156 36.60 -25.85 -14.63
N LEU A 157 35.51 -25.30 -14.08
CA LEU A 157 34.46 -24.67 -14.88
C LEU A 157 35.00 -23.46 -15.66
N GLN A 158 34.74 -23.44 -16.97
CA GLN A 158 35.11 -22.38 -17.91
C GLN A 158 33.91 -21.67 -18.57
N ARG A 159 32.75 -22.34 -18.70
CA ARG A 159 31.54 -21.73 -19.27
C ARG A 159 30.26 -22.37 -18.76
N ILE A 160 29.23 -21.56 -18.53
CA ILE A 160 27.83 -21.99 -18.41
C ILE A 160 27.04 -21.42 -19.58
N GLN A 161 26.19 -22.24 -20.20
CA GLN A 161 25.23 -21.81 -21.21
C GLN A 161 23.85 -22.37 -20.86
N ARG A 162 22.90 -21.48 -20.57
CA ARG A 162 21.48 -21.79 -20.34
C ARG A 162 20.66 -21.51 -21.60
N PRO A 163 19.46 -22.09 -21.74
CA PRO A 163 18.50 -21.66 -22.75
C PRO A 163 18.17 -20.16 -22.58
N HIS A 164 18.11 -19.43 -23.69
CA HIS A 164 17.69 -18.01 -23.75
C HIS A 164 18.52 -16.97 -22.97
N THR A 165 19.64 -17.33 -22.31
CA THR A 165 20.60 -16.35 -21.76
C THR A 165 21.91 -16.31 -22.55
N PRO A 166 22.64 -15.17 -22.57
CA PRO A 166 24.02 -15.12 -23.05
C PRO A 166 24.92 -16.02 -22.18
N PRO A 167 25.96 -16.67 -22.74
CA PRO A 167 26.84 -17.52 -21.94
C PRO A 167 27.64 -16.73 -20.90
N LEU A 168 27.82 -17.34 -19.73
CA LEU A 168 28.80 -16.94 -18.73
C LEU A 168 30.14 -17.62 -19.05
N HIS A 169 31.23 -16.86 -19.11
CA HIS A 169 32.59 -17.32 -19.36
C HIS A 169 33.51 -17.04 -18.16
N ILE A 170 34.31 -18.01 -17.75
CA ILE A 170 35.24 -17.94 -16.61
C ILE A 170 36.66 -18.16 -17.13
N TYR A 171 37.47 -17.11 -17.13
CA TYR A 171 38.86 -17.15 -17.58
C TYR A 171 39.80 -17.30 -16.38
N ARG A 172 40.60 -18.36 -16.36
CA ARG A 172 41.55 -18.69 -15.27
C ARG A 172 43.00 -18.63 -15.78
N TYR A 173 43.95 -18.28 -14.90
CA TYR A 173 45.38 -18.25 -15.24
C TYR A 173 45.91 -19.66 -15.53
N ALA A 174 46.60 -19.83 -16.66
CA ALA A 174 47.04 -21.14 -17.15
C ALA A 174 48.42 -21.59 -16.63
N HIS A 175 49.23 -20.68 -16.07
CA HIS A 175 50.62 -20.91 -15.67
C HIS A 175 51.02 -20.03 -14.46
N GLY A 176 52.18 -20.35 -13.86
CA GLY A 176 52.80 -19.52 -12.81
C GLY A 176 52.12 -19.63 -11.43
N PRO A 177 52.45 -18.74 -10.48
CA PRO A 177 51.96 -18.80 -9.09
C PRO A 177 50.45 -18.58 -8.93
N LEU A 178 49.77 -18.12 -9.99
CA LEU A 178 48.31 -17.93 -10.02
C LEU A 178 47.57 -19.08 -10.71
N LEU A 179 48.22 -20.21 -11.01
CA LEU A 179 47.62 -21.35 -11.72
C LEU A 179 46.22 -21.72 -11.20
N HIS A 180 45.25 -21.80 -12.12
CA HIS A 180 43.81 -22.01 -11.90
C HIS A 180 43.06 -20.92 -11.09
N ARG A 181 43.72 -19.87 -10.58
CA ARG A 181 43.02 -18.68 -10.06
C ARG A 181 42.24 -18.01 -11.20
N ILE A 182 41.11 -17.40 -10.87
CA ILE A 182 40.29 -16.65 -11.82
C ILE A 182 41.07 -15.38 -12.20
N HIS A 183 41.19 -15.09 -13.49
CA HIS A 183 41.68 -13.79 -13.96
C HIS A 183 40.51 -12.83 -14.10
N PHE A 184 39.50 -13.22 -14.88
CA PHE A 184 38.22 -12.54 -14.92
C PHE A 184 37.07 -13.47 -15.31
N ILE A 185 35.85 -13.02 -15.06
CA ILE A 185 34.60 -13.68 -15.44
C ILE A 185 33.81 -12.68 -16.28
N GLU A 186 33.11 -13.16 -17.29
CA GLU A 186 32.43 -12.33 -18.28
C GLU A 186 31.05 -12.90 -18.66
N GLN A 187 30.06 -12.02 -18.72
CA GLN A 187 28.77 -12.29 -19.38
C GLN A 187 28.24 -10.96 -19.93
N SER A 188 27.75 -10.96 -21.17
CA SER A 188 27.16 -9.76 -21.80
C SER A 188 28.06 -8.51 -21.71
N GLN A 189 29.38 -8.69 -21.94
CA GLN A 189 30.43 -7.67 -21.82
C GLN A 189 30.69 -7.11 -20.40
N GLN A 190 29.87 -7.45 -19.40
CA GLN A 190 30.15 -7.16 -17.99
C GLN A 190 31.23 -8.10 -17.46
N ARG A 191 32.12 -7.60 -16.59
CA ARG A 191 33.26 -8.38 -16.07
C ARG A 191 33.50 -8.24 -14.56
N LEU A 192 33.85 -9.35 -13.93
CA LEU A 192 34.45 -9.41 -12.59
C LEU A 192 35.94 -9.72 -12.75
N ILE A 193 36.85 -8.81 -12.37
CA ILE A 193 38.30 -8.95 -12.57
C ILE A 193 39.01 -9.10 -11.23
N PHE A 194 39.83 -10.15 -11.08
CA PHE A 194 40.43 -10.54 -9.81
C PHE A 194 41.91 -10.18 -9.76
N SER A 195 42.32 -9.43 -8.73
CA SER A 195 43.73 -9.12 -8.46
C SER A 195 44.21 -9.84 -7.21
N TYR A 196 45.42 -10.39 -7.28
CA TYR A 196 46.02 -11.23 -6.25
C TYR A 196 47.20 -10.55 -5.57
N ASP A 197 47.51 -10.95 -4.33
CA ASP A 197 48.76 -10.62 -3.69
C ASP A 197 49.93 -11.48 -4.20
N SER A 198 51.13 -11.17 -3.71
CA SER A 198 52.34 -11.98 -3.91
C SER A 198 52.53 -13.07 -2.86
N SER A 199 51.49 -13.43 -2.08
CA SER A 199 51.60 -14.46 -1.05
C SER A 199 51.59 -15.86 -1.66
N GLN A 200 51.86 -16.88 -0.84
CA GLN A 200 51.73 -18.28 -1.23
C GLN A 200 50.94 -19.05 -0.17
N PRO A 201 49.74 -19.59 -0.49
CA PRO A 201 49.06 -19.55 -1.79
C PRO A 201 48.31 -18.22 -2.03
N ALA A 202 48.53 -17.59 -3.17
CA ALA A 202 48.05 -16.23 -3.50
C ALA A 202 46.56 -15.98 -3.24
N LEU A 203 46.25 -14.88 -2.58
CA LEU A 203 44.93 -14.45 -2.10
C LEU A 203 44.39 -13.27 -2.91
N VAL A 204 43.06 -13.13 -3.01
CA VAL A 204 42.42 -12.01 -3.71
C VAL A 204 42.53 -10.74 -2.87
N GLN A 205 43.36 -9.77 -3.24
CA GLN A 205 43.36 -8.46 -2.56
C GLN A 205 42.14 -7.62 -2.93
N LYS A 206 41.67 -7.75 -4.18
CA LYS A 206 40.53 -7.00 -4.69
C LYS A 206 39.84 -7.71 -5.85
N VAL A 207 38.53 -7.53 -5.94
CA VAL A 207 37.74 -7.79 -7.15
C VAL A 207 37.23 -6.47 -7.68
N GLN A 208 37.58 -6.15 -8.92
CA GLN A 208 36.98 -5.05 -9.66
C GLN A 208 35.68 -5.56 -10.28
N THR A 209 34.56 -4.97 -9.84
CA THR A 209 33.22 -5.26 -10.33
C THR A 209 32.72 -4.08 -11.20
N PRO A 210 31.62 -4.25 -11.97
CA PRO A 210 30.97 -3.15 -12.68
C PRO A 210 30.48 -2.00 -11.79
N VAL A 211 30.35 -2.19 -10.46
CA VAL A 211 29.94 -1.14 -9.50
C VAL A 211 31.07 -0.71 -8.56
N GLY A 212 32.33 -1.01 -8.89
CA GLY A 212 33.51 -0.58 -8.14
C GLY A 212 34.39 -1.73 -7.62
N VAL A 213 35.41 -1.37 -6.84
CA VAL A 213 36.43 -2.30 -6.35
C VAL A 213 36.13 -2.73 -4.93
N ILE A 214 35.86 -4.02 -4.73
CA ILE A 214 35.73 -4.63 -3.40
C ILE A 214 37.12 -5.06 -2.95
N HIS A 215 37.53 -4.65 -1.75
CA HIS A 215 38.83 -4.99 -1.16
C HIS A 215 38.68 -6.02 -0.04
N TYR A 216 39.66 -6.90 0.08
CA TYR A 216 39.68 -8.02 1.02
C TYR A 216 40.97 -7.97 1.82
N ASP A 217 40.85 -7.86 3.14
CA ASP A 217 41.98 -7.72 4.06
C ASP A 217 42.13 -8.96 4.95
N TYR A 218 43.36 -9.42 5.07
CA TYR A 218 43.71 -10.69 5.69
C TYR A 218 44.67 -10.49 6.85
N GLN A 219 44.49 -11.28 7.91
CA GLN A 219 45.40 -11.36 9.06
C GLN A 219 46.00 -12.77 9.09
N PRO A 220 47.20 -12.99 9.65
CA PRO A 220 47.74 -14.35 9.79
C PRO A 220 46.81 -15.23 10.65
N LEU A 221 46.84 -16.55 10.42
CA LEU A 221 46.43 -17.52 11.43
C LEU A 221 47.55 -17.61 12.49
N PRO A 222 47.20 -17.80 13.79
CA PRO A 222 48.18 -18.21 14.79
C PRO A 222 48.95 -19.47 14.35
N ASP A 223 50.24 -19.49 14.64
CA ASP A 223 51.16 -20.62 14.42
C ASP A 223 51.16 -21.19 12.98
N SER A 224 50.90 -20.34 11.98
CA SER A 224 50.79 -20.74 10.57
C SER A 224 51.37 -19.67 9.62
N THR A 225 51.78 -20.11 8.42
CA THR A 225 52.10 -19.23 7.29
C THR A 225 50.86 -18.81 6.47
N LEU A 226 49.68 -19.36 6.80
CA LEU A 226 48.41 -19.06 6.15
C LEU A 226 47.72 -17.85 6.79
N TYR A 227 46.90 -17.16 6.00
CA TYR A 227 46.11 -16.01 6.43
C TYR A 227 44.59 -16.30 6.43
N GLN A 228 43.81 -15.49 7.12
CA GLN A 228 42.34 -15.56 7.26
C GLN A 228 41.71 -14.21 6.92
N LEU A 229 40.62 -14.23 6.16
CA LEU A 229 39.88 -13.03 5.74
C LEU A 229 39.15 -12.42 6.95
N TYR A 230 39.64 -11.29 7.47
CA TYR A 230 39.07 -10.64 8.66
C TYR A 230 38.24 -9.40 8.33
N GLN A 231 38.47 -8.77 7.18
CA GLN A 231 37.73 -7.58 6.77
C GLN A 231 37.47 -7.59 5.26
N VAL A 232 36.27 -7.14 4.87
CA VAL A 232 35.92 -6.82 3.48
C VAL A 232 35.47 -5.36 3.45
N ARG A 233 36.04 -4.56 2.55
CA ARG A 233 35.73 -3.15 2.36
C ARG A 233 35.02 -2.98 1.02
N PHE A 234 33.82 -2.43 1.07
CA PHE A 234 32.95 -2.27 -0.09
C PHE A 234 33.07 -0.87 -0.73
N PRO A 235 32.70 -0.72 -2.02
CA PRO A 235 32.61 0.58 -2.70
C PRO A 235 31.82 1.65 -1.95
N ASP A 236 30.70 1.31 -1.30
CA ASP A 236 29.89 2.21 -0.46
C ASP A 236 30.54 2.59 0.89
N GLN A 237 31.80 2.21 1.11
CA GLN A 237 32.58 2.36 2.35
C GLN A 237 32.11 1.51 3.54
N ARG A 238 31.06 0.70 3.38
CA ARG A 238 30.65 -0.33 4.36
C ARG A 238 31.77 -1.34 4.53
N ARG A 239 31.89 -1.87 5.74
CA ARG A 239 32.89 -2.88 6.08
C ARG A 239 32.26 -4.03 6.83
N LEU A 240 32.48 -5.23 6.32
CA LEU A 240 32.19 -6.47 7.04
C LEU A 240 33.44 -6.91 7.77
N TYR A 241 33.29 -7.29 9.04
CA TYR A 241 34.36 -7.81 9.87
C TYR A 241 34.02 -9.23 10.33
N TYR A 242 34.98 -10.14 10.18
CA TYR A 242 34.92 -11.52 10.68
C TYR A 242 35.87 -11.66 11.87
N HIS A 243 35.30 -12.10 13.00
CA HIS A 243 36.05 -12.26 14.25
C HIS A 243 36.56 -13.69 14.38
N TYR A 244 37.77 -13.85 14.92
CA TYR A 244 38.48 -15.12 15.05
C TYR A 244 39.08 -15.22 16.45
N GLU A 245 38.24 -15.46 17.45
CA GLU A 245 38.62 -15.44 18.87
C GLU A 245 38.99 -16.84 19.34
N ALA A 246 40.27 -17.11 19.58
CA ALA A 246 40.79 -18.46 19.91
C ALA A 246 40.01 -19.17 21.04
N GLN A 247 39.61 -18.43 22.08
CA GLN A 247 38.80 -18.90 23.21
C GLN A 247 37.40 -19.44 22.83
N TYR A 248 36.88 -19.08 21.65
CA TYR A 248 35.59 -19.56 21.12
C TYR A 248 35.75 -20.52 19.92
N GLN A 249 36.98 -20.73 19.47
CA GLN A 249 37.33 -21.65 18.37
C GLN A 249 37.61 -23.09 18.83
N SER A 250 37.88 -23.32 20.13
CA SER A 250 38.18 -24.64 20.69
C SER A 250 39.24 -25.39 19.89
N GLN A 251 40.45 -24.80 19.80
CA GLN A 251 41.63 -25.28 19.06
C GLN A 251 41.49 -25.33 17.52
N ASN A 252 40.33 -25.00 16.95
CA ASN A 252 40.14 -24.94 15.50
C ASN A 252 40.37 -23.50 14.97
N ALA A 253 41.64 -23.13 14.82
CA ALA A 253 42.04 -21.84 14.22
C ALA A 253 41.42 -21.67 12.82
N GLY A 254 40.99 -20.43 12.50
CA GLY A 254 40.34 -20.11 11.22
C GLY A 254 38.80 -20.19 11.22
N LEU A 255 38.14 -20.55 12.32
CA LEU A 255 36.68 -20.53 12.43
C LEU A 255 36.14 -19.15 12.83
N ILE A 256 35.12 -18.65 12.12
CA ILE A 256 34.50 -17.33 12.35
C ILE A 256 33.65 -17.37 13.62
N THR A 257 34.09 -16.71 14.69
CA THR A 257 33.42 -16.61 16.00
C THR A 257 32.48 -15.40 16.10
N GLY A 258 32.45 -14.52 15.10
CA GLY A 258 31.45 -13.47 14.99
C GLY A 258 31.50 -12.69 13.69
N LYS A 259 30.45 -11.89 13.45
CA LYS A 259 30.37 -10.92 12.36
C LYS A 259 30.02 -9.54 12.93
N SER A 260 30.80 -8.52 12.61
CA SER A 260 30.39 -7.12 12.75
C SER A 260 30.11 -6.47 11.39
N ILE A 261 29.24 -5.48 11.40
CA ILE A 261 28.99 -4.59 10.27
C ILE A 261 29.33 -3.17 10.72
N GLN A 262 30.19 -2.48 9.96
CA GLN A 262 30.44 -1.05 10.08
C GLN A 262 29.84 -0.38 8.86
N LEU A 263 28.77 0.39 9.06
CA LEU A 263 27.97 0.99 7.96
C LEU A 263 28.71 2.13 7.25
N HIS A 264 29.60 2.82 7.96
CA HIS A 264 30.47 3.88 7.45
C HIS A 264 31.76 3.93 8.29
N PRO A 265 32.95 4.29 7.76
CA PRO A 265 34.24 4.20 8.46
C PRO A 265 34.37 4.92 9.82
N HIS A 266 33.47 5.85 10.14
CA HIS A 266 33.44 6.59 11.42
C HIS A 266 32.47 6.02 12.47
N ALA A 267 31.54 5.12 12.09
CA ALA A 267 30.69 4.44 13.05
C ALA A 267 31.46 3.28 13.72
N PRO A 268 31.22 2.93 15.00
CA PRO A 268 31.83 1.73 15.59
C PRO A 268 31.30 0.45 14.91
N PRO A 269 32.14 -0.58 14.63
CA PRO A 269 31.68 -1.84 14.05
C PRO A 269 30.71 -2.60 14.97
N ARG A 270 29.42 -2.64 14.63
CA ARG A 270 28.37 -3.28 15.44
C ARG A 270 28.41 -4.80 15.26
N ARG A 271 28.64 -5.57 16.33
CA ARG A 271 28.67 -7.04 16.29
C ARG A 271 27.25 -7.59 16.20
N VAL A 272 26.86 -8.02 15.00
CA VAL A 272 25.49 -8.46 14.70
C VAL A 272 25.26 -9.94 15.04
N ARG A 273 26.30 -10.79 15.00
CA ARG A 273 26.21 -12.22 15.29
C ARG A 273 27.50 -12.74 15.94
N SER A 274 27.36 -13.77 16.79
CA SER A 274 28.46 -14.46 17.49
C SER A 274 28.24 -15.96 17.50
N TRP A 275 29.33 -16.74 17.45
CA TRP A 275 29.33 -18.22 17.37
C TRP A 275 30.45 -18.81 18.24
N VAL A 276 30.18 -19.96 18.86
CA VAL A 276 31.19 -20.75 19.59
C VAL A 276 31.19 -22.18 19.06
N TYR A 277 32.40 -22.72 18.85
CA TYR A 277 32.62 -24.05 18.28
C TYR A 277 33.18 -25.02 19.30
N ASN A 278 32.89 -26.31 19.13
CA ASN A 278 33.55 -27.38 19.86
C ASN A 278 34.79 -27.89 19.08
N THR A 279 35.55 -28.82 19.67
CA THR A 279 36.74 -29.41 19.05
C THR A 279 36.48 -30.17 17.74
N ARG A 280 35.21 -30.49 17.41
CA ARG A 280 34.77 -31.12 16.15
C ARG A 280 34.31 -30.10 15.09
N LYS A 281 34.63 -28.81 15.24
CA LYS A 281 34.16 -27.70 14.40
C LYS A 281 32.64 -27.47 14.38
N GLN A 282 31.88 -28.09 15.28
CA GLN A 282 30.42 -27.93 15.33
C GLN A 282 30.08 -26.61 16.06
N ALA A 283 29.28 -25.74 15.42
CA ALA A 283 28.78 -24.53 16.05
C ALA A 283 27.68 -24.89 17.06
N HIS A 284 28.02 -24.81 18.36
CA HIS A 284 27.16 -25.30 19.44
C HIS A 284 26.55 -24.16 20.28
N PHE A 285 26.88 -22.91 19.99
CA PHE A 285 26.23 -21.72 20.55
C PHE A 285 26.18 -20.61 19.50
N MET A 286 25.07 -19.87 19.48
CA MET A 286 24.91 -18.65 18.71
C MET A 286 24.29 -17.56 19.59
N MET A 287 24.76 -16.33 19.42
CA MET A 287 24.08 -15.13 19.91
C MET A 287 23.89 -14.15 18.76
N ALA A 288 22.75 -13.46 18.74
CA ALA A 288 22.51 -12.33 17.86
C ALA A 288 23.03 -11.04 18.50
N GLU A 289 22.33 -9.92 18.31
CA GLU A 289 22.76 -8.61 18.81
C GLU A 289 22.26 -8.32 20.23
N THR A 290 21.06 -8.80 20.60
CA THR A 290 20.53 -8.62 21.96
C THR A 290 20.93 -9.79 22.88
N PRO A 291 21.18 -9.54 24.19
CA PRO A 291 21.46 -10.60 25.16
C PRO A 291 20.32 -11.62 25.37
N SER A 292 19.12 -11.36 24.85
CA SER A 292 17.95 -12.25 24.88
C SER A 292 17.79 -13.12 23.63
N GLN A 293 18.64 -12.94 22.60
CA GLN A 293 18.61 -13.70 21.36
C GLN A 293 19.83 -14.63 21.27
N TRP A 294 19.92 -15.61 22.18
CA TRP A 294 20.90 -16.70 22.08
C TRP A 294 20.25 -18.08 22.02
N ILE A 295 20.99 -19.04 21.45
CA ILE A 295 20.66 -20.46 21.45
C ILE A 295 21.93 -21.30 21.71
N ARG A 296 21.76 -22.47 22.32
CA ARG A 296 22.81 -23.47 22.51
C ARG A 296 22.36 -24.81 21.95
N LEU A 297 23.12 -25.37 21.03
CA LEU A 297 22.82 -26.65 20.38
C LEU A 297 23.57 -27.77 21.09
N HIS A 298 22.85 -28.83 21.42
CA HIS A 298 23.34 -30.00 22.13
C HIS A 298 23.22 -31.25 21.23
N PHE A 299 24.30 -31.51 20.48
CA PHE A 299 24.44 -32.70 19.65
C PHE A 299 24.80 -33.92 20.51
N PRO A 300 24.11 -35.06 20.37
CA PRO A 300 24.57 -36.36 20.91
C PRO A 300 25.97 -36.74 20.42
N LYS A 301 26.64 -37.69 21.10
CA LYS A 301 28.02 -38.10 20.77
C LYS A 301 28.23 -38.65 19.35
N ALA A 302 27.16 -39.14 18.70
CA ALA A 302 27.17 -39.68 17.34
C ALA A 302 27.36 -38.59 16.27
N THR A 303 27.83 -38.97 15.08
CA THR A 303 28.04 -38.03 13.95
C THR A 303 26.76 -37.59 13.26
N HIS A 304 25.73 -38.44 13.25
CA HIS A 304 24.43 -38.17 12.64
C HIS A 304 23.31 -38.53 13.62
N PRO A 305 22.95 -37.63 14.56
CA PRO A 305 22.00 -37.94 15.61
C PRO A 305 20.55 -37.98 15.11
N HIS A 306 19.74 -38.87 15.70
CA HIS A 306 18.27 -38.90 15.54
C HIS A 306 17.56 -37.77 16.29
N LYS A 307 18.27 -36.99 17.12
CA LYS A 307 17.72 -35.82 17.80
C LYS A 307 18.78 -34.78 18.12
N THR A 308 18.43 -33.50 17.99
CA THR A 308 19.23 -32.37 18.51
C THR A 308 18.38 -31.58 19.50
N HIS A 309 18.94 -31.28 20.67
CA HIS A 309 18.32 -30.40 21.66
C HIS A 309 18.86 -28.97 21.48
N ILE A 310 17.97 -27.98 21.58
CA ILE A 310 18.31 -26.56 21.45
C ILE A 310 17.81 -25.85 22.71
N ASP A 311 18.73 -25.27 23.49
CA ASP A 311 18.41 -24.46 24.68
C ASP A 311 18.40 -22.98 24.32
N SER A 312 17.45 -22.24 24.89
CA SER A 312 17.21 -20.81 24.65
C SER A 312 16.62 -20.14 25.90
N PRO A 313 16.56 -18.80 25.97
CA PRO A 313 15.81 -18.08 27.01
C PRO A 313 14.32 -18.45 27.11
N GLN A 314 13.73 -18.97 26.02
CA GLN A 314 12.34 -19.43 25.99
C GLN A 314 12.16 -20.89 26.45
N GLY A 315 13.27 -21.62 26.68
CA GLY A 315 13.28 -23.02 27.09
C GLY A 315 13.99 -23.94 26.10
N ARG A 316 13.76 -25.26 26.24
CA ARG A 316 14.36 -26.32 25.43
C ARG A 316 13.43 -26.77 24.30
N THR A 317 13.94 -26.77 23.08
CA THR A 317 13.33 -27.42 21.90
C THR A 317 14.10 -28.70 21.56
N THR A 318 13.43 -29.68 20.95
CA THR A 318 14.02 -30.92 20.44
C THR A 318 13.52 -31.18 19.04
N VAL A 319 14.45 -31.27 18.09
CA VAL A 319 14.19 -31.69 16.71
C VAL A 319 14.48 -33.19 16.61
N HIS A 320 13.57 -33.97 16.02
CA HIS A 320 13.70 -35.41 15.81
C HIS A 320 13.92 -35.68 14.31
N PHE A 321 14.92 -36.50 13.98
CA PHE A 321 15.36 -36.78 12.62
C PHE A 321 15.21 -38.27 12.29
N SER A 322 14.75 -38.56 11.08
CA SER A 322 14.54 -39.94 10.62
C SER A 322 15.82 -40.77 10.58
N SER A 323 15.65 -42.09 10.63
CA SER A 323 16.74 -43.07 10.60
C SER A 323 17.46 -43.19 9.25
N HIS A 324 16.91 -42.58 8.20
CA HIS A 324 17.45 -42.65 6.84
C HIS A 324 18.72 -41.78 6.67
N ALA A 325 19.49 -42.07 5.62
CA ALA A 325 20.75 -41.38 5.33
C ALA A 325 20.59 -39.85 5.25
N ARG A 326 19.52 -39.36 4.62
CA ARG A 326 19.18 -37.93 4.50
C ARG A 326 18.83 -37.28 5.85
N GLY A 327 18.17 -38.02 6.76
CA GLY A 327 17.90 -37.60 8.14
C GLY A 327 16.92 -36.43 8.27
N GLU A 328 15.82 -36.50 7.54
CA GLU A 328 14.77 -35.48 7.46
C GLU A 328 14.06 -35.26 8.81
N ILE A 329 13.52 -34.06 9.04
CA ILE A 329 12.79 -33.73 10.29
C ILE A 329 11.44 -34.46 10.30
N GLU A 330 11.27 -35.43 11.19
CA GLU A 330 10.00 -36.14 11.39
C GLU A 330 9.04 -35.33 12.27
N ARG A 331 9.58 -34.64 13.28
CA ARG A 331 8.82 -33.98 14.33
C ARG A 331 9.68 -32.96 15.07
N VAL A 332 9.07 -31.90 15.59
CA VAL A 332 9.70 -30.94 16.51
C VAL A 332 8.86 -30.82 17.77
N THR A 333 9.49 -30.78 18.96
CA THR A 333 8.79 -30.78 20.25
C THR A 333 9.52 -29.93 21.29
N GLY A 334 8.79 -29.21 22.14
CA GLY A 334 9.34 -28.44 23.26
C GLY A 334 8.91 -26.98 23.18
N ALA A 335 9.70 -26.09 23.79
CA ALA A 335 9.46 -24.66 23.72
C ALA A 335 9.59 -24.14 22.27
N LEU A 336 8.84 -23.08 21.94
CA LEU A 336 9.20 -22.19 20.85
C LEU A 336 10.46 -21.42 21.26
N CYS A 337 11.40 -21.19 20.34
CA CYS A 337 12.48 -20.23 20.54
C CYS A 337 12.53 -19.29 19.33
N TRP A 338 13.13 -18.10 19.44
CA TRP A 338 13.18 -17.08 18.36
C TRP A 338 13.74 -17.59 17.02
N ALA A 339 14.39 -18.74 17.11
CA ALA A 339 15.08 -19.46 16.07
C ALA A 339 14.27 -20.70 15.63
N CYS A 340 13.99 -21.59 16.58
CA CYS A 340 13.75 -23.02 16.40
C CYS A 340 12.69 -23.39 15.33
N PRO A 341 12.86 -24.50 14.56
CA PRO A 341 11.85 -24.95 13.60
C PRO A 341 10.46 -25.16 14.23
N PRO A 342 9.36 -25.04 13.46
CA PRO A 342 8.03 -25.00 14.05
C PRO A 342 7.59 -26.32 14.71
N THR A 343 7.04 -26.21 15.92
CA THR A 343 6.61 -27.33 16.76
C THR A 343 5.38 -28.09 16.25
N PHE A 344 4.69 -27.57 15.23
CA PHE A 344 3.54 -28.21 14.56
C PHE A 344 3.91 -29.13 13.38
N THR A 345 5.20 -29.45 13.21
CA THR A 345 5.68 -30.29 12.09
C THR A 345 5.28 -31.77 12.27
N GLN A 346 4.36 -32.27 11.43
CA GLN A 346 4.02 -33.69 11.23
C GLN A 346 3.56 -33.94 9.77
N HIS A 347 3.61 -35.20 9.30
CA HIS A 347 3.29 -35.62 7.92
C HIS A 347 2.11 -36.63 7.89
N PRO A 348 1.36 -36.80 6.78
CA PRO A 348 0.20 -35.94 6.60
C PRO A 348 -1.10 -36.72 6.30
N HIS A 349 -2.28 -36.22 6.73
CA HIS A 349 -3.52 -36.57 6.02
C HIS A 349 -4.54 -35.44 5.84
N GLN A 350 -4.73 -34.58 6.83
CA GLN A 350 -5.47 -33.30 6.73
C GLN A 350 -4.63 -32.20 7.40
N ILE A 351 -4.76 -30.95 6.92
CA ILE A 351 -4.24 -29.76 7.62
C ILE A 351 -5.43 -29.12 8.32
N GLN A 352 -5.52 -29.30 9.64
CA GLN A 352 -6.36 -28.46 10.48
C GLN A 352 -5.48 -27.34 11.02
N LEU A 353 -5.82 -26.10 10.65
CA LEU A 353 -5.45 -24.95 11.47
C LEU A 353 -6.60 -24.72 12.46
N ALA A 354 -6.27 -24.23 13.66
CA ALA A 354 -7.21 -24.01 14.76
C ALA A 354 -8.59 -23.45 14.37
N HIS A 355 -8.60 -22.52 13.41
CA HIS A 355 -9.78 -21.77 12.98
C HIS A 355 -10.10 -21.88 11.48
N ALA A 356 -9.45 -22.80 10.73
CA ALA A 356 -9.58 -22.89 9.28
C ALA A 356 -9.42 -24.32 8.71
N ARG A 357 -10.18 -24.60 7.64
CA ARG A 357 -10.22 -25.88 6.90
C ARG A 357 -9.91 -25.67 5.42
N PHE A 358 -9.23 -26.65 4.82
CA PHE A 358 -8.78 -26.61 3.42
C PHE A 358 -8.98 -27.97 2.73
N ASP A 359 -9.24 -27.93 1.42
CA ASP A 359 -9.14 -29.08 0.51
C ASP A 359 -7.71 -29.25 -0.03
N ARG A 360 -7.31 -30.51 -0.32
CA ARG A 360 -5.93 -30.86 -0.77
C ARG A 360 -5.50 -30.25 -2.11
N GLN A 361 -6.42 -29.64 -2.86
CA GLN A 361 -6.18 -29.00 -4.16
C GLN A 361 -6.42 -27.48 -4.10
N LEU A 362 -6.62 -26.90 -2.90
CA LEU A 362 -6.97 -25.50 -2.68
C LEU A 362 -8.22 -25.04 -3.46
N ARG A 363 -9.18 -25.95 -3.67
CA ARG A 363 -10.45 -25.66 -4.36
C ARG A 363 -11.48 -24.98 -3.46
N TRP A 364 -11.34 -25.09 -2.14
CA TRP A 364 -12.11 -24.30 -1.18
C TRP A 364 -11.37 -24.12 0.14
N TRP A 365 -11.78 -23.08 0.86
CA TRP A 365 -11.39 -22.71 2.22
C TRP A 365 -12.63 -22.42 3.05
N GLU A 366 -12.60 -22.73 4.34
CA GLU A 366 -13.68 -22.44 5.29
C GLU A 366 -13.09 -22.00 6.64
N GLY A 367 -13.56 -20.89 7.21
CA GLY A 367 -13.08 -20.36 8.49
C GLY A 367 -14.08 -19.43 9.19
N ASN A 368 -13.71 -18.88 10.35
CA ASN A 368 -14.54 -17.91 11.09
C ASN A 368 -13.85 -16.55 11.27
N PRO A 369 -13.79 -15.74 10.19
CA PRO A 369 -13.44 -14.33 10.26
C PRO A 369 -14.28 -13.54 11.26
N LEU A 370 -13.66 -12.51 11.85
CA LEU A 370 -14.42 -11.34 12.27
C LEU A 370 -14.98 -10.64 11.03
N GLY A 371 -16.22 -10.18 11.12
CA GLY A 371 -17.00 -9.61 10.03
C GLY A 371 -17.76 -10.63 9.17
N TRP A 372 -17.33 -11.90 9.14
CA TRP A 372 -17.84 -12.92 8.21
C TRP A 372 -17.89 -14.32 8.86
N PRO A 373 -18.87 -14.64 9.72
CA PRO A 373 -18.97 -15.95 10.38
C PRO A 373 -19.12 -17.09 9.36
N GLN A 374 -18.44 -18.22 9.57
CA GLN A 374 -18.41 -19.39 8.67
C GLN A 374 -18.19 -19.01 7.18
N LEU A 375 -17.28 -18.07 6.92
CA LEU A 375 -16.90 -17.70 5.56
C LEU A 375 -16.30 -18.91 4.85
N ARG A 376 -16.90 -19.26 3.71
CA ARG A 376 -16.41 -20.25 2.75
C ARG A 376 -16.08 -19.56 1.44
N LEU A 377 -14.90 -19.85 0.90
CA LEU A 377 -14.40 -19.36 -0.38
C LEU A 377 -14.14 -20.56 -1.29
N GLU A 378 -14.57 -20.50 -2.55
CA GLU A 378 -14.39 -21.58 -3.54
C GLU A 378 -13.64 -21.07 -4.77
N TYR A 379 -12.75 -21.89 -5.31
CA TYR A 379 -11.79 -21.53 -6.36
C TYR A 379 -11.81 -22.52 -7.53
N ASP A 380 -11.53 -22.02 -8.74
CA ASP A 380 -11.33 -22.86 -9.92
C ASP A 380 -9.96 -23.56 -9.95
N ALA A 381 -9.74 -24.41 -10.95
CA ALA A 381 -8.45 -25.09 -11.19
C ALA A 381 -7.32 -24.15 -11.66
N ARG A 382 -7.54 -22.82 -11.66
CA ARG A 382 -6.51 -21.78 -11.83
C ARG A 382 -6.38 -20.92 -10.56
N HIS A 383 -6.95 -21.37 -9.44
CA HIS A 383 -6.97 -20.72 -8.13
C HIS A 383 -7.60 -19.31 -8.11
N ARG A 384 -8.58 -19.07 -8.98
CA ARG A 384 -9.39 -17.83 -9.01
C ARG A 384 -10.70 -18.03 -8.25
N LEU A 385 -11.11 -17.05 -7.44
CA LEU A 385 -12.34 -17.11 -6.65
C LEU A 385 -13.57 -17.25 -7.56
N THR A 386 -14.31 -18.35 -7.44
CA THR A 386 -15.55 -18.64 -8.19
C THR A 386 -16.81 -18.55 -7.34
N ALA A 387 -16.73 -18.67 -6.02
CA ALA A 387 -17.87 -18.39 -5.14
C ALA A 387 -17.45 -18.01 -3.71
N TRP A 388 -18.34 -17.35 -2.98
CA TRP A 388 -18.25 -17.22 -1.52
C TRP A 388 -19.62 -17.33 -0.84
N SER A 389 -19.64 -17.83 0.40
CA SER A 389 -20.82 -17.92 1.28
C SER A 389 -20.43 -17.68 2.74
N SER A 390 -21.40 -17.42 3.62
CA SER A 390 -21.22 -17.15 5.06
C SER A 390 -22.36 -17.82 5.85
N ALA A 391 -22.24 -17.93 7.18
CA ALA A 391 -23.30 -18.48 8.04
C ALA A 391 -24.69 -17.84 7.80
N THR A 392 -24.70 -16.57 7.35
CA THR A 392 -25.91 -15.79 7.06
C THR A 392 -26.10 -15.49 5.57
N LEU A 393 -25.16 -15.85 4.68
CA LEU A 393 -25.25 -15.62 3.22
C LEU A 393 -25.10 -16.91 2.42
N GLY A 394 -26.02 -17.14 1.48
CA GLY A 394 -25.86 -18.17 0.44
C GLY A 394 -24.70 -17.87 -0.54
N PRO A 395 -24.38 -18.82 -1.42
CA PRO A 395 -23.26 -18.70 -2.35
C PRO A 395 -23.49 -17.61 -3.41
N THR A 396 -22.70 -16.54 -3.34
CA THR A 396 -22.53 -15.59 -4.45
C THR A 396 -21.46 -16.12 -5.39
N GLN A 397 -21.77 -16.25 -6.68
CA GLN A 397 -20.89 -16.86 -7.70
C GLN A 397 -20.28 -15.82 -8.63
N LEU A 398 -18.98 -15.96 -8.91
CA LEU A 398 -18.24 -15.23 -9.93
C LEU A 398 -18.01 -16.10 -11.17
N ARG A 399 -18.20 -15.52 -12.36
CA ARG A 399 -17.85 -16.15 -13.64
C ARG A 399 -16.96 -15.23 -14.45
N TYR A 400 -15.91 -15.82 -15.01
CA TYR A 400 -14.90 -15.14 -15.80
C TYR A 400 -15.10 -15.38 -17.30
N ASP A 401 -14.76 -14.41 -18.13
CA ASP A 401 -14.71 -14.59 -19.58
C ASP A 401 -13.51 -15.45 -20.02
N LYS A 402 -13.41 -15.72 -21.33
CA LYS A 402 -12.30 -16.49 -21.92
C LYS A 402 -10.91 -15.84 -21.75
N HIS A 403 -10.85 -14.55 -21.43
CA HIS A 403 -9.61 -13.80 -21.17
C HIS A 403 -9.30 -13.73 -19.66
N GLY A 404 -10.18 -14.25 -18.81
CA GLY A 404 -10.01 -14.30 -17.36
C GLY A 404 -10.54 -13.08 -16.61
N ARG A 405 -11.25 -12.15 -17.27
CA ARG A 405 -11.87 -10.97 -16.63
C ARG A 405 -13.19 -11.36 -15.98
N ALA A 406 -13.53 -10.79 -14.83
CA ALA A 406 -14.83 -11.02 -14.19
C ALA A 406 -15.96 -10.50 -15.11
N GLN A 407 -16.86 -11.39 -15.53
CA GLN A 407 -17.89 -11.11 -16.54
C GLN A 407 -19.30 -11.15 -15.95
N GLN A 408 -19.56 -12.04 -15.00
CA GLN A 408 -20.84 -12.11 -14.29
C GLN A 408 -20.63 -12.32 -12.79
N MET A 409 -21.50 -11.73 -11.99
CA MET A 409 -21.72 -12.07 -10.59
C MET A 409 -23.18 -12.48 -10.42
N HIS A 410 -23.44 -13.63 -9.80
CA HIS A 410 -24.79 -14.16 -9.53
C HIS A 410 -24.96 -14.27 -8.01
N TYR A 411 -25.96 -13.62 -7.46
CA TYR A 411 -26.24 -13.61 -6.02
C TYR A 411 -27.24 -14.74 -5.66
N PRO A 412 -27.21 -15.27 -4.43
CA PRO A 412 -28.06 -16.40 -4.00
C PRO A 412 -29.55 -16.06 -3.88
N ASN A 413 -29.94 -14.78 -4.00
CA ASN A 413 -31.34 -14.34 -4.11
C ASN A 413 -31.87 -14.35 -5.56
N GLY A 414 -31.01 -14.64 -6.55
CA GLY A 414 -31.34 -14.61 -7.98
C GLY A 414 -30.96 -13.32 -8.71
N ASP A 415 -30.46 -12.29 -8.01
CA ASP A 415 -29.90 -11.10 -8.68
C ASP A 415 -28.66 -11.47 -9.50
N ARG A 416 -28.41 -10.73 -10.57
CA ARG A 416 -27.20 -10.90 -11.39
C ARG A 416 -26.67 -9.56 -11.87
N GLN A 417 -25.35 -9.39 -11.82
CA GLN A 417 -24.63 -8.33 -12.55
C GLN A 417 -23.84 -8.97 -13.71
N GLN A 418 -23.78 -8.29 -14.85
CA GLN A 418 -23.01 -8.70 -16.02
C GLN A 418 -22.28 -7.52 -16.65
N VAL A 419 -20.98 -7.67 -16.88
CA VAL A 419 -20.10 -6.64 -17.48
C VAL A 419 -19.89 -6.94 -18.96
N HIS A 420 -20.14 -5.96 -19.81
CA HIS A 420 -19.91 -6.00 -21.25
C HIS A 420 -18.66 -5.20 -21.60
N TYR A 421 -17.61 -5.93 -21.98
CA TYR A 421 -16.35 -5.39 -22.47
C TYR A 421 -16.41 -5.19 -23.99
N SER A 422 -15.81 -4.09 -24.44
CA SER A 422 -15.41 -3.87 -25.84
C SER A 422 -14.35 -4.89 -26.30
N HIS A 423 -14.05 -4.90 -27.60
CA HIS A 423 -12.97 -5.73 -28.15
C HIS A 423 -11.60 -5.38 -27.54
N SER A 424 -11.33 -4.10 -27.26
CA SER A 424 -10.13 -3.62 -26.55
C SER A 424 -10.18 -3.80 -25.03
N GLY A 425 -11.30 -4.27 -24.47
CA GLY A 425 -11.42 -4.61 -23.05
C GLY A 425 -11.89 -3.48 -22.11
N ALA A 426 -12.09 -2.26 -22.61
CA ALA A 426 -12.80 -1.22 -21.85
C ALA A 426 -14.28 -1.60 -21.64
N VAL A 427 -14.86 -1.29 -20.48
CA VAL A 427 -16.28 -1.53 -20.16
C VAL A 427 -17.17 -0.59 -20.97
N GLN A 428 -18.13 -1.13 -21.71
CA GLN A 428 -19.12 -0.36 -22.47
C GLN A 428 -20.49 -0.33 -21.78
N ARG A 429 -20.85 -1.42 -21.10
CA ARG A 429 -22.15 -1.56 -20.44
C ARG A 429 -22.04 -2.46 -19.21
N ILE A 430 -22.79 -2.15 -18.17
CA ILE A 430 -23.04 -3.05 -17.05
C ILE A 430 -24.55 -3.28 -16.99
N ASP A 431 -24.96 -4.54 -17.11
CA ASP A 431 -26.34 -4.97 -16.96
C ASP A 431 -26.57 -5.52 -15.56
N TYR A 432 -27.64 -5.08 -14.92
CA TYR A 432 -28.09 -5.53 -13.62
C TYR A 432 -29.48 -6.15 -13.77
N TYR A 433 -29.70 -7.31 -13.15
CA TYR A 433 -30.92 -8.10 -13.23
C TYR A 433 -31.42 -8.43 -11.81
N SER A 434 -32.72 -8.27 -11.55
CA SER A 434 -33.38 -8.76 -10.34
C SER A 434 -34.76 -9.30 -10.72
N GLY A 435 -34.92 -10.63 -10.70
CA GLY A 435 -36.11 -11.30 -11.25
C GLY A 435 -36.33 -10.95 -12.73
N HIS A 436 -37.40 -10.21 -13.02
CA HIS A 436 -37.71 -9.68 -14.36
C HIS A 436 -37.22 -8.24 -14.58
N ASP A 437 -36.88 -7.50 -13.52
CA ASP A 437 -36.43 -6.11 -13.62
C ASP A 437 -34.97 -6.05 -14.11
N THR A 438 -34.70 -5.09 -14.99
CA THR A 438 -33.35 -4.85 -15.52
C THR A 438 -32.98 -3.38 -15.45
N MET A 439 -31.70 -3.11 -15.21
CA MET A 439 -31.12 -1.78 -15.24
C MET A 439 -29.78 -1.83 -15.99
N GLN A 440 -29.42 -0.77 -16.69
CA GLN A 440 -28.17 -0.70 -17.44
C GLN A 440 -27.43 0.61 -17.14
N THR A 441 -26.14 0.50 -16.84
CA THR A 441 -25.19 1.62 -16.96
C THR A 441 -24.51 1.49 -18.31
N HIS A 442 -24.67 2.47 -19.19
CA HIS A 442 -23.88 2.58 -20.43
C HIS A 442 -22.75 3.57 -20.18
N LEU A 443 -21.53 3.19 -20.56
CA LEU A 443 -20.34 4.04 -20.51
C LEU A 443 -19.90 4.32 -21.95
N ARG A 444 -19.73 5.60 -22.28
CA ARG A 444 -19.31 6.04 -23.63
C ARG A 444 -18.25 7.12 -23.49
N ARG A 445 -17.25 7.09 -24.38
CA ARG A 445 -16.37 8.23 -24.64
C ARG A 445 -16.61 8.69 -26.08
N PRO A 446 -17.43 9.74 -26.32
CA PRO A 446 -17.63 10.27 -27.68
C PRO A 446 -16.37 10.95 -28.24
N GLN A 447 -15.54 11.47 -27.35
CA GLN A 447 -14.23 12.11 -27.56
C GLN A 447 -13.32 11.73 -26.36
N PRO A 448 -11.98 11.87 -26.44
CA PRO A 448 -11.07 11.39 -25.39
C PRO A 448 -11.41 11.93 -23.99
N HIS A 449 -11.42 13.26 -23.85
CA HIS A 449 -11.76 14.02 -22.63
C HIS A 449 -13.28 14.11 -22.33
N HIS A 450 -14.14 13.38 -23.05
CA HIS A 450 -15.59 13.41 -22.82
C HIS A 450 -16.05 12.05 -22.31
N LEU A 451 -16.25 11.90 -20.99
CA LEU A 451 -16.87 10.71 -20.41
C LEU A 451 -18.38 10.92 -20.26
N GLN A 452 -19.17 10.02 -20.82
CA GLN A 452 -20.62 10.02 -20.69
C GLN A 452 -21.10 8.74 -20.00
N LEU A 453 -21.75 8.90 -18.86
CA LEU A 453 -22.37 7.84 -18.06
C LEU A 453 -23.89 7.97 -18.21
N GLN A 454 -24.55 6.94 -18.76
CA GLN A 454 -26.00 6.96 -19.01
C GLN A 454 -26.69 5.83 -18.22
N GLN A 455 -27.69 6.22 -17.42
CA GLN A 455 -28.63 5.34 -16.74
C GLN A 455 -30.10 5.78 -17.00
N PRO A 456 -31.11 5.02 -16.54
CA PRO A 456 -32.52 5.41 -16.68
C PRO A 456 -32.91 6.70 -15.94
N ASN A 457 -32.27 7.02 -14.81
CA ASN A 457 -32.62 8.16 -13.95
C ASN A 457 -31.72 9.38 -14.15
N GLU A 458 -30.52 9.19 -14.68
CA GLU A 458 -29.50 10.23 -14.78
C GLU A 458 -28.56 9.94 -15.95
N LYS A 459 -28.14 11.01 -16.63
CA LYS A 459 -27.05 11.02 -17.60
C LYS A 459 -26.07 12.09 -17.16
N GLU A 460 -24.85 11.67 -16.85
CA GLU A 460 -23.74 12.57 -16.51
C GLU A 460 -22.82 12.66 -17.73
N SER A 461 -22.46 13.88 -18.13
CA SER A 461 -21.51 14.16 -19.21
C SER A 461 -20.40 15.05 -18.68
N LEU A 462 -19.27 14.40 -18.39
CA LEU A 462 -18.07 15.00 -17.83
C LEU A 462 -17.17 15.41 -18.99
N HIS A 463 -17.05 16.72 -19.19
CA HIS A 463 -16.11 17.31 -20.13
C HIS A 463 -14.89 17.71 -19.31
N TYR A 464 -13.85 16.93 -19.48
CA TYR A 464 -12.53 17.33 -19.07
C TYR A 464 -11.97 18.28 -20.16
N LEU A 465 -11.08 19.20 -19.78
CA LEU A 465 -10.19 19.83 -20.76
C LEU A 465 -9.30 18.73 -21.39
N VAL A 466 -8.48 19.07 -22.41
CA VAL A 466 -7.23 18.32 -22.80
C VAL A 466 -6.40 17.89 -21.59
N SER A 467 -6.60 18.64 -20.54
CA SER A 467 -5.95 18.57 -19.27
C SER A 467 -6.36 17.32 -18.43
N GLY A 468 -7.51 16.67 -18.63
CA GLY A 468 -8.03 15.68 -17.67
C GLY A 468 -8.72 16.29 -16.43
N GLN A 469 -8.75 17.63 -16.32
CA GLN A 469 -9.44 18.38 -15.29
C GLN A 469 -10.88 18.62 -15.74
N LEU A 470 -11.83 18.49 -14.82
CA LEU A 470 -13.25 18.64 -15.12
C LEU A 470 -13.59 20.11 -15.41
N GLN A 471 -13.50 20.51 -16.67
CA GLN A 471 -13.88 21.86 -17.13
C GLN A 471 -15.36 22.13 -16.87
N GLN A 472 -16.19 21.14 -17.17
CA GLN A 472 -17.64 21.28 -17.19
C GLN A 472 -18.28 19.92 -16.92
N ARG A 473 -19.21 19.91 -15.97
CA ARG A 473 -20.13 18.79 -15.81
C ARG A 473 -21.52 19.19 -16.28
N GLN A 474 -22.19 18.28 -16.96
CA GLN A 474 -23.63 18.36 -17.22
C GLN A 474 -24.32 17.13 -16.64
N VAL A 475 -25.38 17.34 -15.85
CA VAL A 475 -26.21 16.28 -15.28
C VAL A 475 -27.64 16.45 -15.78
N ASP A 476 -28.01 15.62 -16.76
CA ASP A 476 -29.39 15.46 -17.22
C ASP A 476 -30.10 14.45 -16.30
N ARG A 477 -30.94 14.94 -15.39
CA ARG A 477 -31.70 14.12 -14.43
C ARG A 477 -33.13 13.91 -14.90
N PHE A 478 -33.59 12.66 -14.82
CA PHE A 478 -34.91 12.23 -15.29
C PHE A 478 -35.68 11.51 -14.18
N PHE A 479 -36.88 11.98 -13.87
CA PHE A 479 -37.69 11.44 -12.78
C PHE A 479 -39.19 11.60 -13.07
N TYR A 480 -40.02 10.91 -12.28
CA TYR A 480 -41.48 11.07 -12.28
C TYR A 480 -41.88 11.67 -10.93
N PRO A 481 -42.48 12.88 -10.91
CA PRO A 481 -43.03 13.44 -9.68
C PRO A 481 -44.11 12.54 -9.05
N PRO A 482 -44.38 12.69 -7.74
CA PRO A 482 -45.53 12.08 -7.09
C PRO A 482 -46.82 12.34 -7.87
N HIS A 483 -47.66 11.32 -8.01
CA HIS A 483 -48.96 11.38 -8.71
C HIS A 483 -48.92 11.78 -10.20
N SER A 484 -47.73 11.94 -10.81
CA SER A 484 -47.58 12.30 -12.22
C SER A 484 -47.09 11.13 -13.07
N THR A 485 -47.70 10.97 -14.26
CA THR A 485 -47.20 10.11 -15.34
C THR A 485 -46.23 10.82 -16.28
N GLN A 486 -46.09 12.16 -16.17
CA GLN A 486 -45.16 12.95 -16.96
C GLN A 486 -43.75 12.84 -16.36
N ARG A 487 -42.77 12.49 -17.21
CA ARG A 487 -41.35 12.49 -16.85
C ARG A 487 -40.81 13.92 -16.92
N HIS A 488 -40.22 14.39 -15.82
CA HIS A 488 -39.52 15.68 -15.77
C HIS A 488 -38.04 15.51 -16.17
N HIS A 489 -37.45 16.56 -16.73
CA HIS A 489 -36.04 16.60 -17.13
C HIS A 489 -35.39 17.89 -16.61
N TRP A 490 -34.44 17.73 -15.68
CA TRP A 490 -33.66 18.83 -15.13
C TRP A 490 -32.20 18.74 -15.61
N HIS A 491 -31.57 19.89 -15.88
CA HIS A 491 -30.24 19.98 -16.48
C HIS A 491 -29.32 20.87 -15.64
N TYR A 492 -28.57 20.26 -14.72
CA TYR A 492 -27.54 20.97 -13.98
C TYR A 492 -26.29 21.11 -14.83
N LYS A 493 -25.72 22.33 -14.93
CA LYS A 493 -24.39 22.56 -15.48
C LYS A 493 -23.50 23.24 -14.44
N ASP A 494 -22.40 22.60 -14.08
CA ASP A 494 -21.29 23.20 -13.32
C ASP A 494 -20.16 23.53 -14.31
N GLN A 495 -19.42 24.63 -14.08
CA GLN A 495 -18.19 24.95 -14.81
C GLN A 495 -17.07 25.34 -13.85
N PHE A 496 -15.84 24.95 -14.16
CA PHE A 496 -14.66 25.14 -13.33
C PHE A 496 -13.58 25.86 -14.16
N ASP A 497 -13.25 27.08 -13.74
CA ASP A 497 -12.10 27.82 -14.27
C ASP A 497 -10.91 27.62 -13.32
N TYR A 498 -9.78 27.24 -13.89
CA TYR A 498 -8.52 27.02 -13.20
C TYR A 498 -7.53 28.15 -13.53
N ASP A 499 -6.52 28.36 -12.69
CA ASP A 499 -5.41 29.26 -12.99
C ASP A 499 -4.26 28.56 -13.74
N ALA A 500 -3.21 29.32 -14.07
CA ALA A 500 -2.02 28.81 -14.75
C ALA A 500 -1.16 27.86 -13.88
N ASN A 501 -1.39 27.86 -12.55
CA ASN A 501 -0.81 26.90 -11.61
C ASN A 501 -1.75 25.72 -11.37
N HIS A 502 -2.81 25.59 -12.18
CA HIS A 502 -3.73 24.46 -12.18
C HIS A 502 -4.62 24.34 -10.93
N GLN A 503 -4.68 25.41 -10.16
CA GLN A 503 -5.48 25.45 -8.94
C GLN A 503 -6.89 25.90 -9.34
N LEU A 504 -7.93 25.28 -8.75
CA LEU A 504 -9.31 25.69 -9.00
C LEU A 504 -9.45 27.14 -8.56
N ARG A 505 -9.70 28.06 -9.50
CA ARG A 505 -9.78 29.50 -9.20
C ARG A 505 -11.23 29.95 -9.05
N LYS A 506 -12.13 29.39 -9.87
CA LYS A 506 -13.56 29.69 -9.86
C LYS A 506 -14.39 28.47 -10.20
N HIS A 507 -15.41 28.20 -9.40
CA HIS A 507 -16.47 27.23 -9.68
C HIS A 507 -17.77 28.02 -9.93
N HIS A 508 -18.21 28.09 -11.18
CA HIS A 508 -19.51 28.65 -11.54
C HIS A 508 -20.58 27.64 -11.12
N LEU A 509 -21.46 28.07 -10.22
CA LEU A 509 -22.49 27.20 -9.66
C LEU A 509 -23.68 27.16 -10.62
N PRO A 510 -24.32 25.98 -10.86
CA PRO A 510 -25.55 25.92 -11.63
C PRO A 510 -26.58 26.97 -11.19
N GLU A 511 -26.91 27.07 -9.89
CA GLU A 511 -27.90 28.04 -9.38
C GLU A 511 -27.50 29.52 -9.53
N GLY A 512 -26.33 29.79 -10.11
CA GLY A 512 -25.82 31.12 -10.41
C GLY A 512 -24.92 31.67 -9.31
N GLY A 513 -24.19 32.72 -9.66
CA GLY A 513 -23.04 33.13 -8.87
C GLY A 513 -21.88 32.13 -9.01
N ALA A 514 -20.91 32.21 -8.10
CA ALA A 514 -19.72 31.37 -8.13
C ALA A 514 -19.05 31.25 -6.76
N LEU A 515 -18.28 30.18 -6.57
CA LEU A 515 -17.23 30.14 -5.55
C LEU A 515 -15.90 30.55 -6.19
N TYR A 516 -15.17 31.44 -5.54
CA TYR A 516 -13.80 31.82 -5.90
C TYR A 516 -12.85 31.29 -4.83
N TYR A 517 -11.67 30.87 -5.26
CA TYR A 517 -10.67 30.27 -4.40
C TYR A 517 -9.35 31.03 -4.62
N GLU A 518 -8.73 31.49 -3.53
CA GLU A 518 -7.41 32.11 -3.56
C GLU A 518 -6.40 31.14 -2.95
N TRP A 519 -5.27 30.94 -3.62
CA TRP A 519 -4.22 30.02 -3.22
C TRP A 519 -2.94 30.77 -2.86
N LYS A 520 -2.08 30.16 -2.02
CA LYS A 520 -0.77 30.68 -1.67
C LYS A 520 0.24 29.53 -1.73
N GLY A 521 0.91 29.40 -2.88
CA GLY A 521 1.55 28.12 -3.23
C GLY A 521 0.49 27.03 -3.37
N SER A 522 0.81 25.81 -2.98
CA SER A 522 -0.16 24.68 -2.98
C SER A 522 -1.33 24.84 -2.00
N THR A 523 -1.19 25.70 -0.99
CA THR A 523 -2.17 25.79 0.10
C THR A 523 -3.34 26.70 -0.27
N LEU A 524 -4.56 26.22 -0.10
CA LEU A 524 -5.77 27.04 -0.21
C LEU A 524 -5.71 28.13 0.87
N HIS A 525 -5.78 29.40 0.47
CA HIS A 525 -5.70 30.54 1.38
C HIS A 525 -7.07 31.13 1.69
N ARG A 526 -7.97 31.27 0.72
CA ARG A 526 -9.35 31.76 0.92
C ARG A 526 -10.38 31.07 0.04
N ILE A 527 -11.61 31.00 0.51
CA ILE A 527 -12.82 30.76 -0.30
C ILE A 527 -13.74 31.97 -0.17
N TYR A 528 -14.17 32.53 -1.29
CA TYR A 528 -15.24 33.54 -1.38
C TYR A 528 -16.44 32.96 -2.13
N TRP A 529 -17.63 33.44 -1.78
CA TRP A 529 -18.85 33.24 -2.57
C TRP A 529 -19.28 34.56 -3.21
N GLN A 530 -19.59 34.53 -4.49
CA GLN A 530 -20.27 35.60 -5.22
C GLN A 530 -21.70 35.16 -5.50
N ASN A 531 -22.69 35.95 -5.08
CA ASN A 531 -24.09 35.66 -5.35
C ASN A 531 -24.54 36.10 -6.76
N THR A 532 -25.79 35.79 -7.12
CA THR A 532 -26.41 36.15 -8.41
C THR A 532 -26.52 37.67 -8.65
N ALA A 533 -26.49 38.48 -7.59
CA ALA A 533 -26.43 39.95 -7.65
C ALA A 533 -24.99 40.49 -7.71
N GLY A 534 -23.98 39.62 -7.86
CA GLY A 534 -22.56 40.00 -7.97
C GLY A 534 -21.87 40.34 -6.65
N GLN A 535 -22.57 40.24 -5.50
CA GLN A 535 -22.01 40.54 -4.18
C GLN A 535 -21.04 39.44 -3.74
N HIS A 536 -19.80 39.80 -3.41
CA HIS A 536 -18.81 38.90 -2.84
C HIS A 536 -18.88 38.86 -1.31
N ARG A 537 -18.76 37.67 -0.72
CA ARG A 537 -18.58 37.44 0.73
C ARG A 537 -17.46 36.44 0.95
N LEU A 538 -16.64 36.63 1.99
CA LEU A 538 -15.70 35.61 2.43
C LEU A 538 -16.50 34.44 3.03
N VAL A 539 -16.07 33.20 2.75
CA VAL A 539 -16.60 31.99 3.39
C VAL A 539 -15.64 31.55 4.50
N ALA A 540 -14.36 31.39 4.15
CA ALA A 540 -13.30 31.08 5.09
C ALA A 540 -11.91 31.48 4.54
N GLN A 541 -10.94 31.68 5.42
CA GLN A 541 -9.52 31.88 5.10
C GLN A 541 -8.60 31.15 6.09
N ALA A 542 -7.44 30.71 5.61
CA ALA A 542 -6.41 30.08 6.43
C ALA A 542 -5.75 31.09 7.38
N VAL A 543 -5.50 30.69 8.63
CA VAL A 543 -4.77 31.47 9.64
C VAL A 543 -3.80 30.59 10.42
N ALA A 544 -2.86 31.20 11.16
CA ALA A 544 -1.94 30.44 12.00
C ALA A 544 -2.72 29.62 13.06
N GLY A 545 -2.57 28.29 13.03
CA GLY A 545 -3.28 27.38 13.94
C GLY A 545 -4.70 26.99 13.54
N GLY A 546 -5.19 27.39 12.35
CA GLY A 546 -6.48 26.92 11.85
C GLY A 546 -7.13 27.80 10.78
N LEU A 547 -8.41 28.12 10.96
CA LEU A 547 -9.27 28.71 9.93
C LEU A 547 -10.10 29.88 10.50
N ALA A 548 -10.12 31.02 9.82
CA ALA A 548 -11.02 32.13 10.13
C ALA A 548 -12.20 32.13 9.16
N TYR A 549 -13.43 32.11 9.67
CA TYR A 549 -14.64 32.12 8.86
C TYR A 549 -15.03 33.55 8.44
N GLY A 550 -15.86 33.65 7.39
CA GLY A 550 -16.34 34.92 6.84
C GLY A 550 -17.07 35.84 7.83
N ASN A 551 -17.68 35.26 8.88
CA ASN A 551 -18.33 36.02 9.95
C ASN A 551 -17.39 36.42 11.11
N GLY A 552 -16.09 36.13 11.02
CA GLY A 552 -15.07 36.52 12.01
C GLY A 552 -14.83 35.53 13.16
N LEU A 553 -15.51 34.39 13.19
CA LEU A 553 -15.18 33.29 14.12
C LEU A 553 -13.87 32.59 13.70
N LEU A 554 -13.07 32.15 14.68
CA LEU A 554 -11.83 31.41 14.47
C LEU A 554 -11.97 29.96 14.90
N ARG A 555 -11.66 29.00 14.02
CA ARG A 555 -11.44 27.59 14.33
C ARG A 555 -9.96 27.38 14.66
N LEU A 556 -9.65 26.94 15.88
CA LEU A 556 -8.28 26.62 16.33
C LEU A 556 -8.19 25.16 16.75
N GLU A 557 -7.17 24.45 16.28
CA GLU A 557 -7.04 22.99 16.45
C GLU A 557 -5.63 22.58 16.90
N VAL A 558 -5.56 21.71 17.91
CA VAL A 558 -4.32 21.17 18.48
C VAL A 558 -4.51 19.69 18.81
N SER A 559 -3.81 18.80 18.10
CA SER A 559 -3.84 17.35 18.37
C SER A 559 -2.52 16.85 18.94
N THR A 560 -2.61 15.92 19.90
CA THR A 560 -1.48 15.29 20.58
C THR A 560 -1.74 13.78 20.77
N PRO A 561 -0.75 12.99 21.22
CA PRO A 561 -0.97 11.59 21.57
C PRO A 561 -1.94 11.37 22.74
N ARG A 562 -2.11 12.35 23.65
CA ARG A 562 -2.97 12.23 24.85
C ARG A 562 -4.34 12.87 24.70
N PHE A 563 -4.45 13.92 23.89
CA PHE A 563 -5.70 14.64 23.68
C PHE A 563 -5.77 15.28 22.30
N HIS A 564 -6.99 15.53 21.82
CA HIS A 564 -7.29 16.37 20.67
C HIS A 564 -8.16 17.51 21.16
N TRP A 565 -7.72 18.75 20.96
CA TRP A 565 -8.45 19.95 21.33
C TRP A 565 -8.82 20.73 20.07
N LEU A 566 -10.07 21.15 19.99
CA LEU A 566 -10.63 21.94 18.91
C LEU A 566 -11.53 23.00 19.54
N SER A 567 -11.43 24.25 19.07
CA SER A 567 -12.29 25.33 19.53
C SER A 567 -12.74 26.21 18.38
N HIS A 568 -13.90 26.83 18.58
CA HIS A 568 -14.39 27.94 17.80
C HIS A 568 -14.46 29.15 18.74
N THR A 569 -13.83 30.27 18.39
CA THR A 569 -13.72 31.46 19.26
C THR A 569 -14.10 32.74 18.54
N GLN A 570 -14.64 33.68 19.30
CA GLN A 570 -14.60 35.11 19.02
C GLN A 570 -13.25 35.66 19.54
N PRO A 571 -12.84 36.91 19.22
CA PRO A 571 -11.59 37.48 19.73
C PRO A 571 -11.48 37.45 21.27
N ASP A 572 -12.58 37.72 21.97
CA ASP A 572 -12.61 37.86 23.43
C ASP A 572 -13.42 36.77 24.16
N ALA A 573 -13.94 35.76 23.44
CA ALA A 573 -14.82 34.73 24.01
C ALA A 573 -14.72 33.36 23.33
N LEU A 574 -14.83 32.30 24.14
CA LEU A 574 -15.01 30.93 23.63
C LEU A 574 -16.44 30.79 23.09
N TRP A 575 -16.58 30.42 21.81
CA TRP A 575 -17.89 30.20 21.19
C TRP A 575 -18.31 28.72 21.27
N TRP A 576 -17.42 27.76 20.98
CA TRP A 576 -17.67 26.31 21.14
C TRP A 576 -16.35 25.56 21.36
N GLN A 577 -16.38 24.37 21.98
CA GLN A 577 -15.17 23.56 22.21
C GLN A 577 -15.44 22.07 22.13
N GLN A 578 -14.48 21.31 21.59
CA GLN A 578 -14.34 19.87 21.76
C GLN A 578 -12.96 19.54 22.36
N LEU A 579 -12.94 18.72 23.40
CA LEU A 579 -11.73 18.11 23.96
C LEU A 579 -11.92 16.60 24.03
N LEU A 580 -11.10 15.85 23.30
CA LEU A 580 -11.07 14.39 23.31
C LEU A 580 -9.84 13.94 24.10
N VAL A 581 -10.00 12.94 24.96
CA VAL A 581 -8.90 12.29 25.68
C VAL A 581 -8.68 10.91 25.09
N LYS A 582 -7.43 10.58 24.76
CA LYS A 582 -7.02 9.30 24.16
C LYS A 582 -6.49 8.35 25.24
N ASN A 583 -6.80 7.06 25.12
CA ASN A 583 -6.20 6.02 25.94
C ASN A 583 -4.79 5.62 25.41
N PRO A 584 -4.04 4.73 26.08
CA PRO A 584 -2.72 4.29 25.62
C PRO A 584 -2.70 3.62 24.23
N HIS A 585 -3.85 3.16 23.73
CA HIS A 585 -4.01 2.57 22.39
C HIS A 585 -4.48 3.60 21.34
N GLY A 586 -4.48 4.90 21.68
CA GLY A 586 -4.89 6.01 20.81
C GLY A 586 -6.40 6.26 20.71
N LEU A 587 -7.24 5.36 21.24
CA LEU A 587 -8.70 5.44 21.13
C LEU A 587 -9.28 6.53 22.05
N ILE A 588 -10.29 7.27 21.58
CA ILE A 588 -11.00 8.26 22.42
C ILE A 588 -11.67 7.56 23.60
N SER A 589 -11.18 7.79 24.81
CA SER A 589 -11.75 7.25 26.07
C SER A 589 -12.63 8.26 26.81
N ALA A 590 -12.52 9.55 26.51
CA ALA A 590 -13.47 10.55 26.97
C ALA A 590 -13.62 11.70 25.97
N GLN A 591 -14.82 12.30 25.92
CA GLN A 591 -15.12 13.48 25.13
C GLN A 591 -15.76 14.54 26.03
N ARG A 592 -15.32 15.79 25.90
CA ARG A 592 -15.96 16.97 26.49
C ARG A 592 -16.36 17.92 25.36
N LEU A 593 -17.62 18.33 25.34
CA LEU A 593 -18.14 19.37 24.44
C LEU A 593 -18.60 20.55 25.29
N HIS A 594 -18.06 21.74 25.03
CA HIS A 594 -18.64 22.97 25.54
C HIS A 594 -19.74 23.43 24.58
N ALA A 595 -20.92 23.75 25.12
CA ALA A 595 -22.04 24.21 24.33
C ALA A 595 -21.76 25.58 23.69
N PRO A 596 -22.51 25.97 22.64
CA PRO A 596 -22.32 27.25 22.00
C PRO A 596 -22.60 28.43 22.94
N ALA A 597 -21.86 29.52 22.82
CA ALA A 597 -22.27 30.80 23.41
C ALA A 597 -23.71 31.13 22.97
N HIS A 598 -24.56 31.51 23.93
CA HIS A 598 -26.00 31.73 23.78
C HIS A 598 -26.86 30.47 23.50
N SER A 599 -26.31 29.25 23.54
CA SER A 599 -27.10 28.02 23.61
C SER A 599 -27.59 27.73 25.04
N THR A 600 -28.74 27.07 25.16
CA THR A 600 -29.26 26.55 26.44
C THR A 600 -28.82 25.11 26.71
N ALA A 601 -28.02 24.51 25.83
CA ALA A 601 -27.57 23.14 25.95
C ALA A 601 -26.51 22.99 27.07
N ALA A 602 -26.62 21.93 27.88
CA ALA A 602 -25.62 21.61 28.88
C ALA A 602 -24.31 21.13 28.22
N PRO A 603 -23.13 21.41 28.81
CA PRO A 603 -21.87 20.80 28.40
C PRO A 603 -21.95 19.27 28.47
N VAL A 604 -21.48 18.59 27.44
CA VAL A 604 -21.48 17.12 27.37
C VAL A 604 -20.13 16.61 27.85
N HIS A 605 -20.12 15.63 28.76
CA HIS A 605 -18.93 14.90 29.17
C HIS A 605 -19.27 13.41 29.14
N ARG A 606 -18.69 12.66 28.20
CA ARG A 606 -18.87 11.21 28.06
C ARG A 606 -17.56 10.46 28.28
N VAL A 607 -17.69 9.21 28.70
CA VAL A 607 -16.58 8.27 28.91
C VAL A 607 -16.90 6.95 28.20
N PHE A 608 -15.93 6.43 27.45
CA PHE A 608 -16.09 5.28 26.56
C PHE A 608 -15.15 4.14 26.96
N SER A 609 -15.64 2.89 26.91
CA SER A 609 -14.80 1.70 27.08
C SER A 609 -14.99 0.68 25.96
N TYR A 610 -13.87 0.08 25.57
CA TYR A 610 -13.73 -0.80 24.41
C TYR A 610 -13.52 -2.25 24.87
N ASN A 611 -13.96 -3.24 24.10
CA ASN A 611 -13.73 -4.66 24.37
C ASN A 611 -12.33 -5.11 23.91
N ALA A 612 -12.01 -6.41 24.04
CA ALA A 612 -10.74 -6.98 23.62
C ALA A 612 -10.51 -6.96 22.09
N GLN A 613 -11.54 -6.65 21.30
CA GLN A 613 -11.52 -6.47 19.85
C GLN A 613 -11.49 -4.98 19.48
N HIS A 614 -11.25 -4.10 20.45
CA HIS A 614 -11.29 -2.64 20.35
C HIS A 614 -12.63 -2.04 19.87
N GLN A 615 -13.74 -2.80 19.89
CA GLN A 615 -15.08 -2.30 19.60
C GLN A 615 -15.64 -1.59 20.84
N ILE A 616 -16.42 -0.51 20.69
CA ILE A 616 -17.04 0.15 21.84
C ILE A 616 -18.07 -0.79 22.51
N HIS A 617 -17.88 -1.08 23.80
CA HIS A 617 -18.83 -1.91 24.59
C HIS A 617 -19.57 -1.10 25.65
N ARG A 618 -19.11 0.12 25.98
CA ARG A 618 -19.86 1.07 26.79
C ARG A 618 -19.62 2.50 26.33
N ASP A 619 -20.72 3.25 26.25
CA ASP A 619 -20.78 4.70 26.16
C ASP A 619 -21.56 5.18 27.38
N GLU A 620 -20.84 5.64 28.42
CA GLU A 620 -21.32 6.15 29.72
C GLU A 620 -22.53 5.40 30.33
N THR A 621 -23.75 5.67 29.87
CA THR A 621 -25.03 5.10 30.31
C THR A 621 -25.39 3.76 29.66
N THR A 622 -24.81 3.44 28.51
CA THR A 622 -25.26 2.34 27.63
C THR A 622 -24.16 1.32 27.43
N SER A 623 -24.44 0.05 27.79
CA SER A 623 -23.59 -1.09 27.42
C SER A 623 -24.08 -1.72 26.12
N LEU A 624 -23.15 -2.24 25.31
CA LEU A 624 -23.35 -2.69 23.93
C LEU A 624 -22.67 -4.05 23.72
N GLN A 625 -23.24 -4.89 22.86
CA GLN A 625 -22.70 -6.19 22.43
C GLN A 625 -22.89 -6.37 20.92
N TRP A 626 -21.90 -6.96 20.26
CA TRP A 626 -21.83 -7.06 18.79
C TRP A 626 -21.86 -8.52 18.33
N HIS A 627 -22.49 -8.77 17.19
CA HIS A 627 -22.40 -10.04 16.48
C HIS A 627 -21.08 -10.12 15.69
N ALA A 628 -20.66 -11.35 15.37
CA ALA A 628 -19.45 -11.60 14.58
C ALA A 628 -19.52 -11.02 13.15
N ASP A 629 -20.70 -10.67 12.65
CA ASP A 629 -20.94 -10.05 11.34
C ASP A 629 -20.89 -8.50 11.36
N GLY A 630 -20.60 -7.90 12.52
CA GLY A 630 -20.51 -6.46 12.72
C GLY A 630 -21.83 -5.76 13.09
N SER A 631 -22.95 -6.49 13.10
CA SER A 631 -24.24 -5.94 13.56
C SER A 631 -24.34 -5.89 15.09
N LEU A 632 -25.24 -5.06 15.62
CA LEU A 632 -25.48 -4.94 17.06
C LEU A 632 -26.35 -6.08 17.57
N SER A 633 -25.82 -6.89 18.48
CA SER A 633 -26.54 -7.98 19.14
C SER A 633 -27.52 -7.45 20.19
N SER A 634 -27.04 -6.63 21.12
CA SER A 634 -27.87 -6.09 22.20
C SER A 634 -27.31 -4.78 22.77
N SER A 635 -28.20 -3.98 23.33
CA SER A 635 -27.87 -2.78 24.11
C SER A 635 -28.65 -2.79 25.42
N SER A 636 -28.08 -2.25 26.49
CA SER A 636 -28.74 -2.13 27.80
C SER A 636 -29.82 -1.04 27.86
N VAL A 637 -29.95 -0.22 26.81
CA VAL A 637 -30.91 0.90 26.74
C VAL A 637 -31.76 0.85 25.46
N MET A 638 -31.24 0.29 24.37
CA MET A 638 -31.93 0.25 23.07
C MET A 638 -32.30 -1.19 22.68
N PRO A 639 -33.58 -1.51 22.40
CA PRO A 639 -33.95 -2.82 21.88
C PRO A 639 -33.42 -2.99 20.44
N SER A 640 -32.72 -4.10 20.18
CA SER A 640 -32.26 -4.44 18.83
C SER A 640 -33.48 -4.67 17.91
N PRO A 641 -33.50 -4.08 16.70
CA PRO A 641 -34.57 -4.31 15.73
C PRO A 641 -34.46 -5.72 15.16
N LYS A 642 -35.61 -6.32 14.80
CA LYS A 642 -35.65 -7.56 14.02
C LYS A 642 -35.48 -7.20 12.55
N ILE A 643 -34.35 -7.59 11.96
CA ILE A 643 -34.06 -7.41 10.54
C ILE A 643 -34.12 -8.78 9.87
N GLN A 644 -35.12 -9.00 9.01
CA GLN A 644 -35.15 -10.17 8.14
C GLN A 644 -34.35 -9.87 6.86
N ARG A 645 -33.63 -10.86 6.35
CA ARG A 645 -32.75 -10.73 5.19
C ARG A 645 -33.04 -11.81 4.16
N ASP A 646 -32.81 -11.52 2.88
CA ASP A 646 -32.77 -12.55 1.85
C ASP A 646 -31.46 -13.35 1.91
N ALA A 647 -31.37 -14.42 1.11
CA ALA A 647 -30.18 -15.28 1.06
C ALA A 647 -28.89 -14.55 0.64
N SER A 648 -28.99 -13.33 0.09
CA SER A 648 -27.86 -12.49 -0.32
C SER A 648 -27.54 -11.38 0.68
N GLY A 649 -28.21 -11.36 1.84
CA GLY A 649 -27.98 -10.43 2.94
C GLY A 649 -28.79 -9.14 2.87
N LEU A 650 -29.49 -8.85 1.77
CA LEU A 650 -30.31 -7.65 1.68
C LEU A 650 -31.46 -7.74 2.67
N ALA A 651 -31.63 -6.70 3.51
CA ALA A 651 -32.74 -6.66 4.46
C ALA A 651 -34.07 -6.56 3.71
N THR A 652 -34.99 -7.51 3.91
CA THR A 652 -36.32 -7.55 3.27
C THR A 652 -37.42 -7.05 4.19
N GLN A 653 -37.25 -7.16 5.50
CA GLN A 653 -38.13 -6.56 6.51
C GLN A 653 -37.31 -5.99 7.67
N TYR A 654 -37.79 -4.89 8.25
CA TYR A 654 -37.25 -4.28 9.46
C TYR A 654 -38.41 -4.05 10.45
N GLN A 655 -38.25 -4.44 11.71
CA GLN A 655 -39.23 -4.21 12.77
C GLN A 655 -38.55 -3.73 14.05
N ASP A 656 -39.05 -2.62 14.62
CA ASP A 656 -38.73 -2.20 15.99
C ASP A 656 -40.01 -2.07 16.85
N GLN A 657 -39.96 -1.38 17.98
CA GLN A 657 -41.12 -1.19 18.86
C GLN A 657 -42.25 -0.33 18.26
N SER A 658 -41.96 0.41 17.19
CA SER A 658 -42.81 1.47 16.64
C SER A 658 -43.09 1.35 15.14
N ARG A 659 -42.18 0.71 14.39
CA ARG A 659 -42.17 0.68 12.91
C ARG A 659 -42.10 -0.75 12.39
N HIS A 660 -42.77 -1.02 11.28
CA HIS A 660 -42.69 -2.29 10.56
C HIS A 660 -42.61 -2.06 9.04
N TYR A 661 -41.39 -2.15 8.53
CA TYR A 661 -41.05 -1.83 7.16
C TYR A 661 -40.78 -3.09 6.32
N ILE A 662 -41.34 -3.13 5.11
CA ILE A 662 -40.96 -4.05 4.03
C ILE A 662 -40.05 -3.27 3.08
N LEU A 663 -38.91 -3.86 2.73
CA LEU A 663 -37.82 -3.23 2.02
C LEU A 663 -37.67 -3.86 0.63
N ARG A 664 -37.47 -3.04 -0.41
CA ARG A 664 -37.26 -3.48 -1.79
C ARG A 664 -36.09 -2.77 -2.42
N TYR A 665 -35.26 -3.51 -3.16
CA TYR A 665 -34.04 -3.02 -3.80
C TYR A 665 -34.23 -2.96 -5.31
N ASN A 666 -33.47 -2.07 -5.98
CA ASN A 666 -33.37 -2.08 -7.44
C ASN A 666 -32.35 -3.16 -7.90
N PRO A 667 -32.22 -3.45 -9.21
CA PRO A 667 -31.23 -4.40 -9.71
C PRO A 667 -29.76 -4.05 -9.37
N MET A 668 -29.43 -2.79 -9.09
CA MET A 668 -28.10 -2.38 -8.58
C MET A 668 -27.89 -2.70 -7.09
N ARG A 669 -28.85 -3.36 -6.43
CA ARG A 669 -28.82 -3.69 -5.00
C ARG A 669 -28.65 -2.42 -4.15
N ARG A 670 -29.52 -1.42 -4.40
CA ARG A 670 -29.72 -0.20 -3.60
C ARG A 670 -31.18 -0.08 -3.15
N LEU A 671 -31.41 0.38 -1.92
CA LEU A 671 -32.74 0.44 -1.29
C LEU A 671 -33.67 1.39 -2.06
N ASN A 672 -34.58 0.83 -2.86
CA ASN A 672 -35.39 1.55 -3.84
C ASN A 672 -36.78 1.93 -3.32
N VAL A 673 -37.42 1.07 -2.52
CA VAL A 673 -38.71 1.35 -1.88
C VAL A 673 -38.72 0.84 -0.44
N VAL A 674 -39.25 1.66 0.46
CA VAL A 674 -39.64 1.26 1.82
C VAL A 674 -41.17 1.35 1.90
N LEU A 675 -41.80 0.28 2.36
CA LEU A 675 -43.25 0.19 2.58
C LEU A 675 -43.56 0.00 4.07
N GLU A 676 -44.59 0.64 4.58
CA GLU A 676 -45.18 0.35 5.90
C GLU A 676 -46.68 0.04 5.72
N HIS A 677 -47.16 -1.07 6.30
CA HIS A 677 -48.54 -1.53 6.11
C HIS A 677 -48.99 -1.55 4.62
N ASN A 678 -48.11 -2.01 3.73
CA ASN A 678 -48.24 -1.99 2.26
C ASN A 678 -48.37 -0.60 1.58
N LYS A 679 -48.33 0.51 2.33
CA LYS A 679 -48.22 1.87 1.79
C LYS A 679 -46.75 2.21 1.59
N THR A 680 -46.40 2.95 0.53
CA THR A 680 -45.03 3.48 0.39
C THR A 680 -44.79 4.54 1.46
N VAL A 681 -43.68 4.43 2.19
CA VAL A 681 -43.14 5.50 3.05
C VAL A 681 -41.91 6.17 2.43
N GLN A 682 -41.19 5.45 1.56
CA GLN A 682 -40.06 6.00 0.83
C GLN A 682 -39.90 5.41 -0.57
N LYS A 683 -39.52 6.23 -1.56
CA LYS A 683 -39.07 5.79 -2.89
C LYS A 683 -37.80 6.52 -3.32
N ASN A 684 -36.75 5.80 -3.67
CA ASN A 684 -35.40 6.31 -3.94
C ASN A 684 -34.96 6.02 -5.38
N SER A 685 -34.26 6.98 -6.01
CA SER A 685 -33.58 6.78 -7.30
C SER A 685 -32.07 7.06 -7.17
N TYR A 686 -31.28 6.32 -7.95
CA TYR A 686 -29.83 6.28 -7.87
C TYR A 686 -29.19 6.57 -9.23
N ASN A 687 -27.91 6.94 -9.22
CA ASN A 687 -27.08 7.11 -10.41
C ASN A 687 -26.07 5.97 -10.64
N SER A 688 -25.22 6.13 -11.66
CA SER A 688 -24.22 5.14 -12.12
C SER A 688 -23.28 4.63 -11.03
N ALA A 689 -22.84 5.50 -10.12
CA ALA A 689 -21.99 5.15 -8.98
C ALA A 689 -22.79 4.59 -7.77
N GLY A 690 -24.12 4.61 -7.83
CA GLY A 690 -25.00 4.11 -6.78
C GLY A 690 -25.25 5.09 -5.63
N PHE A 691 -24.98 6.39 -5.82
CA PHE A 691 -25.43 7.45 -4.90
C PHE A 691 -26.91 7.76 -5.11
N ARG A 692 -27.63 8.12 -4.05
CA ARG A 692 -29.06 8.46 -4.10
C ARG A 692 -29.26 9.87 -4.63
N VAL A 693 -29.81 10.04 -5.82
CA VAL A 693 -29.98 11.35 -6.48
C VAL A 693 -31.37 11.96 -6.37
N TYR A 694 -32.38 11.15 -6.04
CA TYR A 694 -33.77 11.59 -5.82
C TYR A 694 -34.46 10.70 -4.78
N THR A 695 -35.32 11.28 -3.96
CA THR A 695 -36.14 10.57 -2.96
C THR A 695 -37.52 11.21 -2.79
N GLN A 696 -38.51 10.39 -2.46
CA GLN A 696 -39.88 10.79 -2.13
C GLN A 696 -40.23 10.21 -0.75
N HIS A 697 -40.72 11.05 0.17
CA HIS A 697 -41.06 10.71 1.55
C HIS A 697 -42.56 10.84 1.81
N TYR A 698 -43.15 9.79 2.37
CA TYR A 698 -44.56 9.68 2.73
C TYR A 698 -44.62 9.20 4.20
N PRO A 699 -45.51 9.75 5.06
CA PRO A 699 -46.60 10.67 4.76
C PRO A 699 -46.19 12.15 4.72
N GLN A 700 -44.90 12.50 4.86
CA GLN A 700 -44.41 13.89 4.91
C GLN A 700 -44.76 14.70 3.65
N ALA A 701 -45.06 14.04 2.53
CA ALA A 701 -45.30 14.64 1.23
C ALA A 701 -44.15 15.54 0.76
N LEU A 702 -42.91 15.13 1.05
CA LEU A 702 -41.67 15.84 0.71
C LEU A 702 -40.85 15.03 -0.30
N GLN A 703 -40.34 15.70 -1.32
CA GLN A 703 -39.41 15.14 -2.30
C GLN A 703 -38.09 15.91 -2.25
N GLN A 704 -36.98 15.17 -2.29
CA GLN A 704 -35.63 15.75 -2.22
C GLN A 704 -34.74 15.25 -3.35
N PHE A 705 -33.84 16.11 -3.82
CA PHE A 705 -32.91 15.88 -4.89
C PHE A 705 -31.50 16.21 -4.42
N PHE A 706 -30.51 15.43 -4.86
CA PHE A 706 -29.14 15.51 -4.34
C PHE A 706 -28.15 15.65 -5.50
N LEU A 707 -27.20 16.58 -5.38
CA LEU A 707 -26.10 16.77 -6.34
C LEU A 707 -24.78 16.46 -5.64
N TYR A 708 -24.08 15.45 -6.14
CA TYR A 708 -22.78 15.03 -5.62
C TYR A 708 -21.66 15.57 -6.50
N HIS A 709 -20.50 15.89 -5.94
CA HIS A 709 -19.27 16.26 -6.65
C HIS A 709 -18.08 15.77 -5.84
N GLU A 710 -17.08 15.16 -6.47
CA GLU A 710 -15.98 14.48 -5.78
C GLU A 710 -16.51 13.50 -4.71
N LYS A 711 -17.59 12.78 -5.07
CA LYS A 711 -18.43 11.91 -4.22
C LYS A 711 -19.18 12.61 -3.07
N LYS A 712 -18.83 13.84 -2.66
CA LYS A 712 -19.49 14.60 -1.57
C LYS A 712 -20.84 15.17 -2.01
N LEU A 713 -21.80 15.26 -1.08
CA LEU A 713 -23.05 15.99 -1.31
C LEU A 713 -22.75 17.50 -1.33
N VAL A 714 -22.77 18.13 -2.51
CA VAL A 714 -22.48 19.57 -2.64
C VAL A 714 -23.72 20.44 -2.76
N ALA A 715 -24.86 19.90 -3.18
CA ALA A 715 -26.12 20.65 -3.15
C ALA A 715 -27.33 19.73 -2.98
N GLU A 716 -28.42 20.29 -2.46
CA GLU A 716 -29.73 19.66 -2.38
C GLU A 716 -30.85 20.62 -2.80
N PHE A 717 -31.99 20.04 -3.17
CA PHE A 717 -33.26 20.75 -3.36
C PHE A 717 -34.36 19.96 -2.67
N THR A 718 -35.18 20.61 -1.85
CA THR A 718 -36.33 20.00 -1.17
C THR A 718 -37.60 20.74 -1.53
N ALA A 719 -38.66 20.01 -1.84
CA ALA A 719 -39.97 20.59 -2.14
C ALA A 719 -41.11 19.69 -1.65
N PRO A 720 -42.30 20.23 -1.35
CA PRO A 720 -43.49 19.41 -1.16
C PRO A 720 -43.94 18.75 -2.48
N PHE A 721 -44.77 17.73 -2.39
CA PHE A 721 -45.35 17.04 -3.55
C PHE A 721 -46.27 17.94 -4.38
N GLU A 722 -46.98 18.87 -3.73
CA GLU A 722 -47.87 19.84 -4.36
C GLU A 722 -47.13 21.02 -5.02
N ALA A 723 -45.80 21.13 -4.83
CA ALA A 723 -45.01 22.14 -5.52
C ALA A 723 -45.09 21.94 -7.03
N LYS A 724 -45.43 23.01 -7.75
CA LYS A 724 -45.39 23.05 -9.23
C LYS A 724 -43.94 23.01 -9.71
N LEU A 725 -43.36 21.81 -9.73
CA LEU A 725 -42.01 21.59 -10.23
C LEU A 725 -41.93 22.02 -11.71
N PRO A 726 -40.94 22.84 -12.10
CA PRO A 726 -40.69 23.08 -13.52
C PRO A 726 -40.44 21.77 -14.28
N VAL A 727 -41.07 21.62 -15.45
CA VAL A 727 -40.93 20.44 -16.33
C VAL A 727 -39.52 20.37 -16.91
N HIS A 728 -39.03 21.53 -17.35
CA HIS A 728 -37.65 21.78 -17.73
C HIS A 728 -37.09 22.81 -16.76
N ALA A 729 -36.03 22.46 -16.06
CA ALA A 729 -35.39 23.31 -15.07
C ALA A 729 -33.88 23.19 -15.20
N ALA A 730 -33.19 24.32 -15.21
CA ALA A 730 -31.73 24.30 -15.18
C ALA A 730 -31.23 24.06 -13.75
N HIS A 731 -31.68 24.85 -12.78
CA HIS A 731 -30.98 24.96 -11.50
C HIS A 731 -31.85 24.93 -10.22
N PRO A 732 -32.73 23.93 -10.04
CA PRO A 732 -33.43 23.73 -8.76
C PRO A 732 -32.45 23.19 -7.72
N ILE A 733 -31.94 24.11 -6.89
CA ILE A 733 -31.10 23.93 -5.71
C ILE A 733 -31.69 24.85 -4.65
N SER A 734 -31.94 24.34 -3.44
CA SER A 734 -32.32 25.17 -2.30
C SER A 734 -31.20 25.33 -1.29
N ARG A 735 -30.21 24.43 -1.29
CA ARG A 735 -29.03 24.51 -0.43
C ARG A 735 -27.75 24.06 -1.13
N ARG A 736 -26.66 24.78 -0.87
CA ARG A 736 -25.31 24.55 -1.41
C ARG A 736 -24.31 24.43 -0.25
N TYR A 737 -23.67 23.27 -0.13
CA TYR A 737 -22.64 22.97 0.87
C TYR A 737 -21.25 23.35 0.34
N ILE A 738 -20.47 24.07 1.14
CA ILE A 738 -19.12 24.54 0.82
C ILE A 738 -18.13 23.85 1.74
N TYR A 739 -17.12 23.20 1.15
CA TYR A 739 -16.12 22.41 1.86
C TYR A 739 -14.74 23.06 1.82
N TRP A 740 -14.06 23.08 2.97
CA TRP A 740 -12.61 23.27 3.05
C TRP A 740 -11.95 21.90 3.10
N HIS A 741 -11.40 21.48 1.95
CA HIS A 741 -10.98 20.10 1.69
C HIS A 741 -12.14 19.11 1.88
N ASP A 742 -12.28 18.49 3.06
CA ASP A 742 -13.35 17.57 3.42
C ASP A 742 -14.24 18.08 4.57
N GLN A 743 -13.87 19.20 5.20
CA GLN A 743 -14.62 19.82 6.30
C GLN A 743 -15.71 20.75 5.76
N PRO A 744 -17.00 20.60 6.14
CA PRO A 744 -18.05 21.54 5.76
C PRO A 744 -17.89 22.87 6.53
N VAL A 745 -17.65 23.96 5.81
CA VAL A 745 -17.36 25.30 6.39
C VAL A 745 -18.40 26.36 6.06
N GLY A 746 -19.26 26.12 5.06
CA GLY A 746 -20.30 27.06 4.66
C GLY A 746 -21.53 26.36 4.09
N LEU A 747 -22.67 27.02 4.25
CA LEU A 747 -23.95 26.66 3.67
C LEU A 747 -24.53 27.92 3.03
N ILE A 748 -24.86 27.88 1.74
CA ILE A 748 -25.76 28.90 1.15
C ILE A 748 -27.15 28.29 1.16
N ASP A 749 -28.08 28.95 1.85
CA ASP A 749 -29.50 28.57 1.90
C ASP A 749 -30.30 29.57 1.04
N TYR A 750 -30.99 29.04 0.03
CA TYR A 750 -31.80 29.81 -0.92
C TYR A 750 -33.30 29.82 -0.57
N ASP A 751 -33.72 28.98 0.39
CA ASP A 751 -35.08 29.00 0.95
C ASP A 751 -35.23 30.20 1.91
N LEU A 752 -34.17 30.56 2.64
CA LEU A 752 -34.10 31.78 3.46
C LEU A 752 -34.06 33.08 2.62
N ASN A 753 -33.40 33.04 1.45
CA ASN A 753 -33.24 34.21 0.57
C ASN A 753 -33.07 33.75 -0.89
N PRO A 754 -33.91 34.17 -1.86
CA PRO A 754 -33.78 33.79 -3.26
C PRO A 754 -32.46 34.19 -3.96
N THR A 755 -31.66 35.07 -3.35
CA THR A 755 -30.29 35.41 -3.80
C THR A 755 -29.18 34.71 -3.00
N GLY A 756 -29.56 33.80 -2.11
CA GLY A 756 -28.72 33.04 -1.18
C GLY A 756 -28.46 33.77 0.13
N GLU A 757 -28.56 33.05 1.25
CA GLU A 757 -28.02 33.46 2.54
C GLU A 757 -26.82 32.57 2.91
N LEU A 758 -25.62 33.15 2.97
CA LEU A 758 -24.42 32.46 3.42
C LEU A 758 -24.40 32.33 4.94
N LEU A 759 -24.48 31.09 5.42
CA LEU A 759 -24.28 30.67 6.80
C LEU A 759 -22.93 29.95 6.94
N VAL A 760 -22.35 30.01 8.13
CA VAL A 760 -21.06 29.39 8.45
C VAL A 760 -21.30 28.07 9.19
N MET A 761 -20.69 26.98 8.72
CA MET A 761 -20.76 25.66 9.34
C MET A 761 -19.53 25.40 10.21
N HIS A 762 -19.73 24.82 11.39
CA HIS A 762 -18.67 24.51 12.34
C HIS A 762 -18.70 23.02 12.67
N SER A 763 -17.67 22.31 12.21
CA SER A 763 -17.52 20.87 12.34
C SER A 763 -16.59 20.44 13.47
N ASP A 764 -16.71 19.19 13.90
CA ASP A 764 -15.69 18.52 14.70
C ASP A 764 -14.57 17.88 13.86
N HIS A 765 -13.63 17.22 14.54
CA HIS A 765 -12.49 16.54 13.89
C HIS A 765 -12.89 15.45 12.86
N LEU A 766 -14.13 14.96 12.86
CA LEU A 766 -14.66 13.96 11.91
C LEU A 766 -15.57 14.59 10.83
N GLY A 767 -15.62 15.92 10.74
CA GLY A 767 -16.46 16.63 9.77
C GLY A 767 -17.95 16.65 10.12
N ALA A 768 -18.35 16.23 11.32
CA ALA A 768 -19.73 16.32 11.76
C ALA A 768 -20.04 17.78 12.13
N VAL A 769 -21.02 18.41 11.48
CA VAL A 769 -21.44 19.79 11.82
C VAL A 769 -22.12 19.77 13.19
N HIS A 770 -21.55 20.45 14.19
CA HIS A 770 -22.18 20.62 15.51
C HIS A 770 -22.97 21.91 15.60
N THR A 771 -22.63 22.94 14.82
CA THR A 771 -23.35 24.23 14.82
C THR A 771 -23.28 24.95 13.49
N ILE A 772 -24.21 25.91 13.31
CA ILE A 772 -24.26 26.87 12.21
C ILE A 772 -24.52 28.25 12.78
N SER A 773 -23.78 29.26 12.30
CA SER A 773 -24.02 30.67 12.64
C SER A 773 -24.16 31.56 11.40
N ASP A 774 -24.88 32.68 11.55
CA ASP A 774 -25.06 33.67 10.48
C ASP A 774 -23.87 34.64 10.38
N GLN A 775 -23.98 35.63 9.48
CA GLN A 775 -22.96 36.66 9.29
C GLN A 775 -22.85 37.66 10.47
N LYS A 776 -23.76 37.60 11.46
CA LYS A 776 -23.74 38.34 12.72
C LYS A 776 -23.37 37.45 13.91
N GLN A 777 -22.79 36.28 13.63
CA GLN A 777 -22.39 35.24 14.60
C GLN A 777 -23.54 34.68 15.46
N GLN A 778 -24.80 34.94 15.09
CA GLN A 778 -25.97 34.41 15.79
C GLN A 778 -26.13 32.92 15.51
N LEU A 779 -26.50 32.15 16.52
CA LEU A 779 -26.69 30.71 16.42
C LEU A 779 -27.97 30.38 15.63
N ARG A 780 -27.81 29.82 14.43
CA ARG A 780 -28.92 29.38 13.55
C ARG A 780 -29.23 27.89 13.69
N TRP A 781 -28.22 27.11 14.06
CA TRP A 781 -28.37 25.70 14.41
C TRP A 781 -27.31 25.26 15.43
N ALA A 782 -27.70 24.38 16.33
CA ALA A 782 -26.82 23.56 17.15
C ALA A 782 -27.34 22.13 17.21
N ALA A 783 -26.44 21.17 17.35
CA ALA A 783 -26.72 19.75 17.45
C ALA A 783 -25.94 19.11 18.60
N GLN A 784 -26.56 18.12 19.24
CA GLN A 784 -25.84 17.14 20.06
C GLN A 784 -26.06 15.75 19.46
N TYR A 785 -24.97 15.03 19.17
CA TYR A 785 -25.02 13.68 18.62
C TYR A 785 -24.79 12.63 19.71
N ASP A 786 -25.41 11.45 19.57
CA ASP A 786 -24.92 10.26 20.25
C ASP A 786 -23.63 9.73 19.59
N THR A 787 -23.01 8.75 20.23
CA THR A 787 -21.70 8.22 19.85
C THR A 787 -21.69 7.59 18.45
N PHE A 788 -22.84 7.16 17.93
CA PHE A 788 -23.00 6.62 16.57
C PHE A 788 -23.38 7.68 15.52
N GLY A 789 -23.58 8.94 15.93
CA GLY A 789 -23.88 10.06 15.03
C GLY A 789 -25.36 10.40 14.88
N ARG A 790 -26.26 9.73 15.63
CA ARG A 790 -27.68 10.10 15.65
C ARG A 790 -27.85 11.44 16.36
N LEU A 791 -28.67 12.32 15.82
CA LEU A 791 -29.06 13.56 16.48
C LEU A 791 -29.90 13.24 17.73
N GLN A 792 -29.45 13.68 18.91
CA GLN A 792 -30.21 13.56 20.17
C GLN A 792 -31.05 14.80 20.45
N SER A 793 -30.48 15.98 20.19
CA SER A 793 -31.13 17.28 20.38
C SER A 793 -30.63 18.27 19.34
N SER A 794 -31.45 19.27 19.02
CA SER A 794 -31.02 20.43 18.24
C SER A 794 -31.74 21.71 18.68
N GLN A 795 -31.06 22.84 18.56
CA GLN A 795 -31.57 24.19 18.86
C GLN A 795 -31.36 25.07 17.63
N GLY A 796 -32.27 26.01 17.35
CA GLY A 796 -32.14 27.00 16.28
C GLY A 796 -33.43 27.18 15.47
N ASP A 797 -33.37 28.01 14.44
CA ASP A 797 -34.43 28.22 13.46
C ASP A 797 -34.20 27.43 12.15
N LEU A 798 -32.96 27.00 11.90
CA LEU A 798 -32.61 26.12 10.78
C LEU A 798 -32.78 24.64 11.15
N ASN A 799 -33.01 23.77 10.16
CA ASN A 799 -32.88 22.32 10.28
C ASN A 799 -31.87 21.80 9.25
N LEU A 800 -30.88 21.01 9.68
CA LEU A 800 -29.85 20.39 8.85
C LEU A 800 -30.00 18.86 8.82
N HIS A 801 -29.89 18.26 7.63
CA HIS A 801 -29.92 16.80 7.44
C HIS A 801 -28.54 16.17 7.14
N LEU A 802 -27.53 16.95 6.75
CA LEU A 802 -26.14 16.49 6.71
C LEU A 802 -25.70 16.01 8.11
N ARG A 803 -24.92 14.92 8.20
CA ARG A 803 -24.46 14.33 9.47
C ARG A 803 -22.93 14.31 9.50
N ARG A 804 -22.31 13.14 9.63
CA ARG A 804 -20.85 12.94 9.55
C ARG A 804 -20.40 12.88 8.09
N ALA A 805 -19.09 12.81 7.83
CA ALA A 805 -18.56 12.61 6.48
C ALA A 805 -19.28 11.44 5.76
N GLY A 806 -19.77 11.69 4.54
CA GLY A 806 -20.55 10.74 3.73
C GLY A 806 -22.05 10.62 4.07
N GLN A 807 -22.47 11.00 5.28
CA GLN A 807 -23.79 10.66 5.85
C GLN A 807 -24.85 11.77 5.68
N TYR A 808 -26.03 11.38 5.21
CA TYR A 808 -27.23 12.24 5.12
C TYR A 808 -28.44 11.59 5.80
N TYR A 809 -29.12 12.33 6.68
CA TYR A 809 -30.29 11.87 7.45
C TYR A 809 -31.53 11.66 6.59
N ASP A 810 -32.24 10.55 6.82
CA ASP A 810 -33.45 10.21 6.11
C ASP A 810 -34.73 10.62 6.87
N LEU A 811 -35.56 11.46 6.24
CA LEU A 811 -36.79 11.99 6.84
C LEU A 811 -37.90 10.94 7.09
N ALA A 812 -37.95 9.85 6.31
CA ALA A 812 -39.00 8.84 6.44
C ALA A 812 -38.61 7.72 7.39
N THR A 813 -37.37 7.24 7.31
CA THR A 813 -36.89 6.10 8.10
C THR A 813 -36.11 6.48 9.35
N GLY A 814 -35.61 7.72 9.44
CA GLY A 814 -34.70 8.16 10.50
C GLY A 814 -33.30 7.56 10.41
N TRP A 815 -33.00 6.79 9.36
CA TRP A 815 -31.70 6.20 9.07
C TRP A 815 -30.77 7.25 8.45
N HIS A 816 -29.54 6.88 8.05
CA HIS A 816 -28.63 7.76 7.32
C HIS A 816 -28.21 7.07 6.02
N VAL A 817 -28.33 7.72 4.88
CA VAL A 817 -27.69 7.25 3.64
C VAL A 817 -26.21 7.66 3.72
N ASN A 818 -25.32 6.67 3.70
CA ASN A 818 -23.87 6.86 3.70
C ASN A 818 -23.29 6.38 2.36
N GLY A 819 -23.19 7.29 1.40
CA GLY A 819 -22.77 6.98 0.03
C GLY A 819 -23.64 5.93 -0.66
N VAL A 820 -23.21 4.67 -0.60
CA VAL A 820 -23.83 3.50 -1.26
C VAL A 820 -24.54 2.54 -0.29
N ARG A 821 -24.46 2.77 1.03
CA ARG A 821 -25.11 1.96 2.08
C ARG A 821 -26.07 2.80 2.93
N THR A 822 -27.04 2.14 3.55
CA THR A 822 -27.98 2.69 4.52
C THR A 822 -27.48 2.37 5.93
N TYR A 823 -26.98 3.37 6.64
CA TYR A 823 -26.50 3.28 8.01
C TYR A 823 -27.64 3.45 9.02
N LEU A 824 -27.67 2.58 10.04
CA LEU A 824 -28.64 2.57 11.12
C LEU A 824 -28.00 3.21 12.38
N PRO A 825 -28.11 4.53 12.59
CA PRO A 825 -27.34 5.24 13.61
C PRO A 825 -27.77 4.87 15.04
N GLN A 826 -29.00 4.40 15.24
CA GLN A 826 -29.48 3.89 16.52
C GLN A 826 -28.88 2.50 16.86
N GLN A 827 -28.27 1.81 15.90
CA GLN A 827 -27.69 0.48 16.06
C GLN A 827 -26.22 0.37 15.64
N GLY A 828 -25.59 1.47 15.20
CA GLY A 828 -24.16 1.53 14.89
C GLY A 828 -23.69 0.62 13.74
N HIS A 829 -24.57 0.23 12.81
CA HIS A 829 -24.26 -0.72 11.74
C HIS A 829 -25.08 -0.45 10.45
N TYR A 830 -24.75 -1.12 9.35
CA TYR A 830 -25.36 -0.99 8.04
C TYR A 830 -26.52 -1.97 7.79
N LEU A 831 -27.52 -1.52 7.03
CA LEU A 831 -28.67 -2.31 6.62
C LEU A 831 -28.32 -3.28 5.50
N GLU A 832 -27.48 -2.90 4.54
CA GLU A 832 -27.00 -3.73 3.43
C GLU A 832 -25.68 -4.45 3.80
N PRO A 833 -25.42 -5.64 3.21
CA PRO A 833 -24.12 -6.28 3.29
C PRO A 833 -23.06 -5.42 2.58
N ASP A 834 -21.79 -5.49 3.02
CA ASP A 834 -20.70 -4.78 2.37
C ASP A 834 -20.62 -5.13 0.86
N PRO A 835 -20.72 -4.14 -0.06
CA PRO A 835 -20.72 -4.39 -1.50
C PRO A 835 -19.37 -4.89 -2.04
N LEU A 836 -18.29 -4.80 -1.26
CA LEU A 836 -16.99 -5.43 -1.58
C LEU A 836 -17.05 -6.97 -1.45
N GLY A 837 -18.07 -7.52 -0.78
CA GLY A 837 -18.09 -8.91 -0.36
C GLY A 837 -17.05 -9.17 0.74
N PRO A 838 -16.60 -10.42 0.92
CA PRO A 838 -15.56 -10.76 1.89
C PRO A 838 -14.20 -10.23 1.44
N SER A 839 -13.97 -8.94 1.72
CA SER A 839 -12.67 -8.36 2.03
C SER A 839 -12.46 -8.42 3.57
N PRO A 840 -11.31 -8.03 4.16
CA PRO A 840 -11.16 -7.95 5.61
C PRO A 840 -11.51 -6.56 6.09
N PHE A 841 -11.69 -6.43 7.40
CA PHE A 841 -11.87 -5.16 8.08
C PHE A 841 -13.17 -4.43 7.68
N SER A 842 -13.65 -4.63 6.45
CA SER A 842 -15.07 -4.89 6.19
C SER A 842 -15.59 -5.97 7.12
N GLN A 843 -16.84 -5.78 7.45
CA GLN A 843 -17.69 -6.71 8.16
C GLN A 843 -19.01 -6.66 7.40
N LEU A 844 -19.72 -7.79 7.29
CA LEU A 844 -21.00 -7.86 6.60
C LEU A 844 -21.87 -6.63 6.82
N TYR A 845 -22.07 -6.21 8.08
CA TYR A 845 -22.89 -5.05 8.43
C TYR A 845 -22.15 -3.98 9.24
N GLY A 846 -20.85 -4.14 9.55
CA GLY A 846 -20.16 -3.22 10.48
C GLY A 846 -19.88 -1.83 9.94
N TYR A 847 -20.04 -0.81 10.79
CA TYR A 847 -19.60 0.57 10.52
C TYR A 847 -18.33 0.89 11.33
N ALA A 848 -17.28 1.36 10.67
CA ALA A 848 -16.07 1.94 11.28
C ALA A 848 -15.50 1.15 12.49
N ASN A 849 -15.44 -0.19 12.41
CA ASN A 849 -15.06 -1.10 13.51
C ASN A 849 -15.81 -0.89 14.85
N GLN A 850 -17.05 -0.41 14.84
CA GLN A 850 -17.72 -0.04 16.08
C GLN A 850 -16.85 0.94 16.92
N GLN A 851 -15.98 1.72 16.26
CA GLN A 851 -15.11 2.77 16.78
C GLN A 851 -15.51 4.13 16.17
N PRO A 852 -16.80 4.53 16.27
CA PRO A 852 -17.34 5.70 15.56
C PRO A 852 -16.76 7.04 16.05
N LEU A 853 -15.89 7.04 17.06
CA LEU A 853 -15.23 8.23 17.62
C LEU A 853 -13.80 8.41 17.12
N ASN A 854 -13.22 7.39 16.50
CA ASN A 854 -11.85 7.40 15.99
C ASN A 854 -11.83 7.47 14.46
N HIS A 855 -12.83 6.86 13.80
CA HIS A 855 -12.91 6.81 12.34
C HIS A 855 -14.29 7.22 11.83
N THR A 856 -14.28 7.90 10.69
CA THR A 856 -15.40 7.90 9.75
C THR A 856 -15.26 6.73 8.78
N ASP A 857 -16.38 6.27 8.24
CA ASP A 857 -16.40 5.58 6.94
C ASP A 857 -17.03 6.53 5.91
N PRO A 858 -16.24 7.33 5.15
CA PRO A 858 -16.81 8.22 4.14
C PRO A 858 -17.35 7.46 2.92
N TRP A 859 -16.77 6.30 2.58
CA TRP A 859 -17.11 5.50 1.39
C TRP A 859 -16.88 3.98 1.55
N GLY A 860 -15.71 3.56 2.06
CA GLY A 860 -15.36 2.15 2.31
C GLY A 860 -13.93 1.64 1.96
N LEU A 861 -12.93 2.49 1.63
CA LEU A 861 -11.56 2.11 1.14
C LEU A 861 -10.45 3.02 1.75
N VAL A 862 -9.14 2.88 1.42
CA VAL A 862 -7.95 3.62 2.02
C VAL A 862 -6.69 3.67 1.10
N LEU A 863 -5.71 4.57 1.37
CA LEU A 863 -4.41 4.79 0.67
C LEU A 863 -3.24 5.25 1.61
N PHE A 864 -1.96 5.15 1.21
CA PHE A 864 -0.77 5.76 1.85
C PHE A 864 0.13 6.53 0.87
N ALA A 865 0.81 7.60 1.31
CA ALA A 865 1.61 8.51 0.47
C ALA A 865 2.95 8.97 1.10
N PHE A 866 4.01 9.10 0.29
CA PHE A 866 5.38 9.45 0.70
C PHE A 866 6.06 10.46 -0.27
N ASP A 867 6.22 11.72 0.13
CA ASP A 867 6.73 12.77 -0.77
C ASP A 867 8.27 12.89 -0.83
N GLY A 868 8.76 13.68 -1.79
CA GLY A 868 10.17 13.87 -2.11
C GLY A 868 10.98 14.72 -1.12
N THR A 869 12.28 14.82 -1.37
CA THR A 869 13.20 15.57 -0.50
C THR A 869 12.78 17.05 -0.41
N ARG A 870 12.61 17.59 0.81
CA ARG A 870 12.07 18.94 1.08
C ARG A 870 10.63 19.16 0.61
N TYR A 871 9.92 18.13 0.14
CA TYR A 871 8.53 18.27 -0.25
C TYR A 871 7.65 18.02 0.98
N ASP A 872 6.90 19.05 1.37
CA ASP A 872 5.84 19.00 2.38
C ASP A 872 4.54 19.60 1.81
N GLU A 873 3.48 19.71 2.62
CA GLU A 873 2.15 20.18 2.20
C GLU A 873 2.16 21.55 1.48
N ARG A 874 3.21 22.35 1.72
CA ARG A 874 3.42 23.70 1.15
C ARG A 874 4.19 23.70 -0.17
N SER A 875 4.81 22.56 -0.54
CA SER A 875 5.67 22.42 -1.72
C SER A 875 4.90 22.21 -3.03
N GLY A 876 3.67 21.68 -2.95
CA GLY A 876 2.84 21.42 -4.12
C GLY A 876 3.27 20.26 -5.01
N GLY A 877 4.19 19.41 -4.56
CA GLY A 877 4.62 18.24 -5.32
C GLY A 877 3.50 17.25 -5.65
N VAL A 878 3.74 16.44 -6.68
CA VAL A 878 2.76 15.52 -7.28
C VAL A 878 2.16 14.53 -6.26
N ILE A 879 2.91 14.11 -5.23
CA ILE A 879 2.42 13.17 -4.22
C ILE A 879 1.49 13.85 -3.21
N HIS A 880 1.81 15.06 -2.75
CA HIS A 880 0.87 15.88 -1.98
C HIS A 880 -0.40 16.22 -2.78
N GLN A 881 -0.27 16.45 -4.10
CA GLN A 881 -1.43 16.63 -4.98
C GLN A 881 -2.29 15.37 -5.02
N LEU A 882 -1.73 14.18 -5.28
CA LEU A 882 -2.45 12.91 -5.21
C LEU A 882 -3.09 12.64 -3.84
N HIS A 883 -2.40 12.97 -2.74
CA HIS A 883 -2.94 12.83 -1.38
C HIS A 883 -4.18 13.72 -1.16
N THR A 884 -4.11 14.99 -1.52
CA THR A 884 -5.25 15.92 -1.37
C THR A 884 -6.36 15.66 -2.39
N GLN A 885 -6.02 15.07 -3.54
CA GLN A 885 -6.95 14.70 -4.60
C GLN A 885 -7.56 13.31 -4.42
N THR A 886 -7.02 12.41 -3.61
CA THR A 886 -7.73 11.15 -3.36
C THR A 886 -9.03 11.42 -2.60
N THR A 887 -10.03 10.57 -2.85
CA THR A 887 -11.23 10.50 -2.03
C THR A 887 -11.12 9.39 -0.98
N GLU A 888 -10.14 8.50 -1.09
CA GLU A 888 -9.89 7.45 -0.12
C GLU A 888 -9.09 8.03 1.08
N PRO A 889 -9.48 7.77 2.34
CA PRO A 889 -8.72 8.16 3.52
C PRO A 889 -7.25 7.79 3.36
N SER A 890 -6.38 8.77 3.51
CA SER A 890 -4.97 8.60 3.15
C SER A 890 -4.02 9.23 4.15
N PHE A 891 -2.88 8.56 4.34
CA PHE A 891 -1.85 8.96 5.28
C PHE A 891 -0.64 9.49 4.51
N TYR A 892 -0.35 10.77 4.66
CA TYR A 892 0.75 11.46 3.99
C TYR A 892 1.92 11.71 4.95
N VAL A 893 3.13 11.61 4.41
CA VAL A 893 4.32 12.24 4.97
C VAL A 893 5.06 13.01 3.88
N GLY A 894 5.47 14.23 4.21
CA GLY A 894 6.50 14.92 3.45
C GLY A 894 7.83 14.18 3.54
N GLY A 895 8.68 14.35 2.54
CA GLY A 895 10.00 13.71 2.53
C GLY A 895 11.03 14.43 3.39
N PRO A 896 12.25 13.86 3.51
CA PRO A 896 13.28 14.39 4.40
C PRO A 896 13.72 15.82 4.04
N GLY A 897 13.92 16.67 5.04
CA GLY A 897 14.22 18.10 4.87
C GLY A 897 13.08 19.03 5.30
N GLN A 898 13.16 20.29 4.87
CA GLN A 898 12.07 21.28 4.94
C GLN A 898 12.00 22.03 3.61
N ALA A 899 10.81 22.44 3.17
CA ALA A 899 10.66 23.16 1.91
C ALA A 899 11.57 24.39 1.79
N ASP A 900 11.62 25.23 2.82
CA ASP A 900 12.21 26.58 2.72
C ASP A 900 13.74 26.58 2.82
N GLU A 901 14.34 25.61 3.55
CA GLU A 901 15.79 25.58 3.84
C GLU A 901 16.47 24.26 3.43
N LEU A 902 17.72 24.35 2.96
CA LEU A 902 18.58 23.18 2.71
C LEU A 902 19.14 22.64 4.03
N THR A 903 18.27 22.06 4.86
CA THR A 903 18.66 21.49 6.15
C THR A 903 19.53 20.23 5.98
N TRP A 904 20.28 19.85 7.02
CA TRP A 904 21.03 18.59 7.05
C TRP A 904 20.17 17.37 6.69
N ASP A 905 18.88 17.41 7.01
CA ASP A 905 17.94 16.34 6.69
C ASP A 905 17.61 16.25 5.19
N ALA A 906 17.56 17.38 4.48
CA ALA A 906 17.44 17.39 3.03
C ALA A 906 18.67 16.78 2.33
N MET A 907 19.84 16.86 2.97
CA MET A 907 21.09 16.33 2.41
C MET A 907 21.25 14.84 2.66
N VAL A 908 21.00 14.36 3.88
CA VAL A 908 21.33 12.98 4.31
C VAL A 908 20.13 12.13 4.72
N ALA A 909 18.91 12.68 4.65
CA ALA A 909 17.66 12.00 5.01
C ALA A 909 17.72 11.28 6.38
N TYR A 910 18.20 11.95 7.41
CA TYR A 910 18.35 11.35 8.75
C TYR A 910 16.98 11.06 9.39
N SER A 911 15.94 11.80 9.00
CA SER A 911 14.55 11.58 9.40
C SER A 911 13.89 10.41 8.67
N ALA A 912 14.51 9.79 7.67
CA ALA A 912 13.97 8.63 6.95
C ALA A 912 13.41 7.56 7.91
N ASP A 913 14.19 7.20 8.93
CA ASP A 913 13.78 6.25 9.98
C ASP A 913 12.53 6.74 10.73
N ARG A 914 12.42 8.06 11.00
CA ARG A 914 11.28 8.68 11.67
C ARG A 914 10.04 8.73 10.78
N LEU A 915 10.19 9.05 9.49
CA LEU A 915 9.10 9.12 8.52
C LEU A 915 8.54 7.72 8.21
N ILE A 916 9.42 6.73 8.06
CA ILE A 916 9.06 5.31 8.01
C ILE A 916 8.32 4.92 9.29
N GLN A 917 8.86 5.21 10.48
CA GLN A 917 8.18 4.87 11.74
C GLN A 917 6.86 5.63 11.95
N GLN A 918 6.71 6.83 11.40
CA GLN A 918 5.44 7.57 11.40
C GLN A 918 4.40 6.88 10.50
N GLN A 919 4.76 6.48 9.28
CA GLN A 919 3.85 5.75 8.39
C GLN A 919 3.60 4.31 8.85
N TRP A 920 4.59 3.68 9.50
CA TRP A 920 4.45 2.39 10.18
C TRP A 920 3.51 2.52 11.37
N GLN A 921 3.61 3.58 12.19
CA GLN A 921 2.65 3.80 13.27
C GLN A 921 1.27 4.21 12.74
N ASN A 922 1.16 4.94 11.63
CA ASN A 922 -0.13 5.21 10.97
C ASN A 922 -0.77 3.91 10.48
N LEU A 923 0.00 3.05 9.82
CA LEU A 923 -0.42 1.71 9.39
C LEU A 923 -0.81 0.84 10.59
N LEU A 924 0.03 0.73 11.62
CA LEU A 924 -0.26 -0.07 12.81
C LEU A 924 -1.48 0.46 13.54
N ASN A 925 -1.62 1.79 13.69
CA ASN A 925 -2.82 2.40 14.27
C ASN A 925 -4.04 2.04 13.44
N TYR A 926 -3.99 2.22 12.11
CA TYR A 926 -5.05 1.84 11.18
C TYR A 926 -5.41 0.34 11.32
N LEU A 927 -4.47 -0.57 11.08
CA LEU A 927 -4.64 -2.02 11.18
C LEU A 927 -5.03 -2.56 12.57
N ASN A 928 -4.83 -1.78 13.65
CA ASN A 928 -5.22 -2.10 15.03
C ASN A 928 -6.56 -1.46 15.46
N SER A 929 -7.01 -0.45 14.73
CA SER A 929 -8.21 0.35 15.01
C SER A 929 -9.37 0.03 14.07
N ILE A 930 -9.11 -0.67 12.97
CA ILE A 930 -10.03 -1.66 12.39
C ILE A 930 -9.66 -3.06 12.99
N PRO A 931 -10.54 -4.09 13.08
CA PRO A 931 -10.29 -5.24 13.96
C PRO A 931 -9.86 -6.50 13.17
N PRO A 932 -9.28 -7.53 13.81
CA PRO A 932 -8.73 -8.71 13.12
C PRO A 932 -9.75 -9.52 12.29
N ALA A 933 -9.90 -9.15 11.02
CA ALA A 933 -10.82 -9.69 9.99
C ALA A 933 -10.02 -10.07 8.71
N THR A 934 -10.54 -10.96 7.83
CA THR A 934 -9.64 -11.95 7.19
C THR A 934 -9.26 -11.90 5.69
N ALA A 935 -9.97 -11.18 4.82
CA ALA A 935 -9.85 -11.35 3.36
C ALA A 935 -9.11 -10.23 2.54
N PRO A 936 -7.83 -9.87 2.85
CA PRO A 936 -7.01 -8.77 2.24
C PRO A 936 -7.47 -7.25 2.06
N ILE A 937 -7.03 -6.27 2.92
CA ILE A 937 -7.33 -4.79 2.76
C ILE A 937 -6.53 -4.24 1.58
N PRO A 938 -7.10 -3.49 0.62
CA PRO A 938 -6.28 -2.64 -0.25
C PRO A 938 -5.33 -1.74 0.56
N ILE A 939 -4.06 -2.11 0.59
CA ILE A 939 -2.96 -1.22 0.94
C ILE A 939 -2.41 -0.73 -0.39
N ASP A 940 -2.34 0.58 -0.52
CA ASP A 940 -1.81 1.27 -1.70
C ASP A 940 -0.76 2.28 -1.26
N ILE A 941 0.31 2.41 -2.03
CA ILE A 941 1.45 3.27 -1.70
C ILE A 941 1.76 4.15 -2.90
N ILE A 942 1.77 5.47 -2.72
CA ILE A 942 2.32 6.40 -3.71
C ILE A 942 3.56 7.11 -3.17
N GLY A 943 4.51 7.46 -4.04
CA GLY A 943 5.64 8.29 -3.63
C GLY A 943 6.53 8.82 -4.75
N PHE A 944 7.36 9.80 -4.42
CA PHE A 944 8.29 10.48 -5.33
C PHE A 944 9.71 10.55 -4.72
N SER A 945 10.77 10.52 -5.54
CA SER A 945 12.15 10.81 -5.09
C SER A 945 12.59 9.86 -3.96
N ARG A 946 13.16 10.39 -2.87
CA ARG A 946 13.44 9.63 -1.64
C ARG A 946 12.16 9.10 -0.97
N GLY A 947 11.02 9.79 -1.09
CA GLY A 947 9.72 9.28 -0.66
C GLY A 947 9.33 7.98 -1.35
N ALA A 948 9.51 7.88 -2.66
CA ALA A 948 9.31 6.63 -3.41
C ALA A 948 10.24 5.50 -2.91
N ALA A 949 11.50 5.80 -2.61
CA ALA A 949 12.44 4.82 -2.04
C ALA A 949 12.03 4.37 -0.63
N LEU A 950 11.56 5.29 0.22
CA LEU A 950 11.00 4.98 1.55
C LEU A 950 9.69 4.19 1.42
N GLY A 951 8.84 4.51 0.45
CA GLY A 951 7.60 3.79 0.12
C GLY A 951 7.84 2.36 -0.33
N ARG A 952 8.89 2.10 -1.12
CA ARG A 952 9.34 0.72 -1.46
C ARG A 952 9.82 -0.02 -0.22
N HIS A 953 10.61 0.61 0.64
CA HIS A 953 11.03 -0.04 1.88
C HIS A 953 9.86 -0.32 2.81
N PHE A 954 8.94 0.62 2.97
CA PHE A 954 7.70 0.45 3.73
C PHE A 954 6.85 -0.69 3.14
N ALA A 955 6.67 -0.75 1.82
CA ALA A 955 6.05 -1.87 1.13
C ALA A 955 6.73 -3.21 1.49
N ASN A 956 8.06 -3.24 1.52
CA ASN A 956 8.79 -4.45 1.87
C ASN A 956 8.77 -4.76 3.39
N GLN A 957 8.73 -3.78 4.28
CA GLN A 957 8.47 -4.02 5.73
C GLN A 957 7.07 -4.64 5.92
N ILE A 958 6.07 -4.12 5.21
CA ILE A 958 4.73 -4.69 5.17
C ILE A 958 4.78 -6.16 4.72
N ILE A 959 5.50 -6.48 3.65
CA ILE A 959 5.63 -7.87 3.16
C ILE A 959 6.53 -8.75 4.06
N GLN A 960 7.59 -8.23 4.68
CA GLN A 960 8.42 -8.96 5.64
C GLN A 960 7.60 -9.39 6.86
N HIS A 961 6.62 -8.57 7.26
CA HIS A 961 5.64 -8.89 8.29
C HIS A 961 4.38 -9.59 7.76
N SER A 962 4.30 -9.93 6.46
CA SER A 962 3.11 -10.54 5.84
C SER A 962 3.35 -11.90 5.17
N GLN A 963 2.51 -12.89 5.48
CA GLN A 963 2.52 -14.19 4.81
C GLN A 963 1.15 -14.50 4.22
N ASN A 964 1.05 -14.76 2.90
CA ASN A 964 -0.22 -15.00 2.20
C ASN A 964 -1.28 -13.90 2.45
N GLY A 965 -0.84 -12.64 2.45
CA GLY A 965 -1.71 -11.51 2.80
C GLY A 965 -2.06 -11.41 4.28
N PHE A 966 -1.38 -12.13 5.20
CA PHE A 966 -1.51 -11.97 6.65
C PHE A 966 -0.35 -11.17 7.24
N PHE A 967 -0.56 -9.88 7.43
CA PHE A 967 0.30 -9.01 8.21
C PHE A 967 0.20 -9.34 9.71
N SER A 968 1.34 -9.52 10.37
CA SER A 968 1.43 -9.73 11.81
C SER A 968 2.69 -9.07 12.37
N TYR A 969 2.49 -8.03 13.17
CA TYR A 969 3.55 -7.31 13.87
C TYR A 969 3.29 -7.29 15.37
N THR A 970 4.34 -7.52 16.17
CA THR A 970 4.32 -7.30 17.62
C THR A 970 5.28 -6.18 17.95
N ASP A 971 4.81 -5.15 18.64
CA ASP A 971 5.66 -4.02 19.03
C ASP A 971 6.58 -4.34 20.23
N THR A 972 7.46 -3.40 20.58
CA THR A 972 8.38 -3.52 21.71
C THR A 972 7.72 -3.54 23.09
N TYR A 973 6.41 -3.29 23.18
CA TYR A 973 5.60 -3.34 24.39
C TYR A 973 4.72 -4.59 24.48
N GLY A 974 4.74 -5.44 23.44
CA GLY A 974 3.95 -6.67 23.36
C GLY A 974 2.55 -6.50 22.78
N MET A 975 2.19 -5.31 22.25
CA MET A 975 0.94 -5.16 21.49
C MET A 975 1.09 -5.82 20.13
N GLN A 976 0.15 -6.70 19.80
CA GLN A 976 0.18 -7.50 18.57
C GLN A 976 -0.90 -7.03 17.59
N VAL A 977 -0.46 -6.41 16.50
CA VAL A 977 -1.32 -5.96 15.40
C VAL A 977 -1.34 -7.04 14.33
N GLN A 978 -2.50 -7.67 14.15
CA GLN A 978 -2.70 -8.77 13.20
C GLN A 978 -3.82 -8.45 12.23
N ALA A 979 -3.51 -8.57 10.93
CA ALA A 979 -4.25 -7.89 9.89
C ALA A 979 -4.16 -8.65 8.56
N CYS A 980 -5.27 -8.78 7.86
CA CYS A 980 -5.26 -9.33 6.51
C CYS A 980 -5.20 -8.20 5.48
N ILE A 981 -4.18 -8.20 4.62
CA ILE A 981 -3.87 -7.15 3.65
C ILE A 981 -3.80 -7.67 2.20
N GLN A 982 -4.22 -6.82 1.28
CA GLN A 982 -4.11 -6.90 -0.18
C GLN A 982 -3.13 -5.82 -0.60
N PRO A 983 -1.87 -6.17 -0.88
CA PRO A 983 -0.93 -5.23 -1.48
C PRO A 983 -1.44 -4.92 -2.91
N ARG A 984 -2.17 -3.81 -3.09
CA ARG A 984 -2.93 -3.52 -4.31
C ARG A 984 -2.06 -2.72 -5.29
N PHE A 985 -1.89 -1.42 -5.08
CA PHE A 985 -1.14 -0.54 -5.97
C PHE A 985 0.16 -0.02 -5.32
N ILE A 986 1.24 0.07 -6.11
CA ILE A 986 2.32 1.03 -5.82
C ILE A 986 2.51 1.95 -7.03
N GLY A 987 2.40 3.26 -6.81
CA GLY A 987 2.69 4.30 -7.80
C GLY A 987 3.94 5.10 -7.44
N LEU A 988 4.99 5.04 -8.26
CA LEU A 988 6.27 5.67 -7.98
C LEU A 988 6.64 6.69 -9.07
N LEU A 989 7.24 7.80 -8.64
CA LEU A 989 7.87 8.78 -9.51
C LEU A 989 9.35 8.93 -9.12
N ASP A 990 10.24 8.76 -10.09
CA ASP A 990 11.70 8.93 -10.01
C ASP A 990 12.33 8.53 -8.66
N SER A 991 12.19 7.24 -8.33
CA SER A 991 12.56 6.66 -7.05
C SER A 991 14.06 6.69 -6.82
N VAL A 992 14.56 7.54 -5.93
CA VAL A 992 16.00 7.71 -5.66
C VAL A 992 16.35 7.31 -4.22
N ALA A 993 17.29 6.39 -4.05
CA ALA A 993 17.87 6.10 -2.73
C ALA A 993 19.12 6.96 -2.49
N GLN A 994 18.99 7.95 -1.61
CA GLN A 994 20.13 8.69 -1.08
C GLN A 994 19.94 8.91 0.43
N LEU A 995 19.85 7.81 1.16
CA LEU A 995 19.62 7.77 2.60
C LEU A 995 20.97 7.64 3.31
N GLY A 996 21.22 8.48 4.31
CA GLY A 996 22.58 8.76 4.78
C GLY A 996 23.37 9.65 3.80
N LEU A 997 24.53 10.14 4.24
CA LEU A 997 25.42 10.96 3.42
C LEU A 997 25.81 10.18 2.16
N LEU A 998 25.55 10.72 0.96
CA LEU A 998 25.79 10.08 -0.33
C LEU A 998 25.15 8.67 -0.50
N GLY A 999 24.09 8.35 0.25
CA GLY A 999 23.47 7.02 0.21
C GLY A 999 24.15 5.96 1.11
N SER A 1000 25.04 6.37 2.03
CA SER A 1000 25.75 5.46 2.97
C SER A 1000 24.86 4.68 3.95
N ARG A 1001 23.55 4.91 3.97
CA ARG A 1001 22.56 4.07 4.67
C ARG A 1001 21.60 3.34 3.73
N ASN A 1002 21.72 3.48 2.40
CA ASN A 1002 20.85 2.82 1.42
C ASN A 1002 20.69 1.32 1.71
N HIS A 1003 21.78 0.63 2.06
CA HIS A 1003 21.81 -0.79 2.39
C HIS A 1003 21.06 -1.19 3.68
N LEU A 1004 20.53 -0.24 4.46
CA LEU A 1004 19.64 -0.50 5.60
C LEU A 1004 18.17 -0.68 5.18
N TYR A 1005 17.83 -0.23 3.98
CA TYR A 1005 16.48 -0.19 3.45
C TYR A 1005 16.36 -1.12 2.23
N GLU A 1006 15.18 -1.70 2.02
CA GLU A 1006 14.94 -2.65 0.94
C GLU A 1006 14.16 -1.98 -0.19
N PHE A 1007 14.82 -1.73 -1.31
CA PHE A 1007 14.21 -1.11 -2.50
C PHE A 1007 13.76 -2.13 -3.55
N SER A 1008 13.68 -3.41 -3.19
CA SER A 1008 13.03 -4.42 -4.04
C SER A 1008 11.55 -4.07 -4.23
N VAL A 1009 10.86 -4.79 -5.11
CA VAL A 1009 9.40 -4.81 -5.13
C VAL A 1009 9.00 -6.28 -5.02
N ALA A 1010 8.18 -6.63 -4.03
CA ALA A 1010 7.67 -7.98 -3.90
C ALA A 1010 6.64 -8.28 -5.02
N PRO A 1011 6.64 -9.47 -5.65
CA PRO A 1011 5.72 -9.80 -6.75
C PRO A 1011 4.25 -9.99 -6.32
N ILE A 1012 3.96 -9.92 -5.01
CA ILE A 1012 2.62 -10.00 -4.42
C ILE A 1012 1.78 -8.72 -4.61
N TRP A 1013 2.40 -7.58 -4.92
CA TRP A 1013 1.70 -6.33 -5.22
C TRP A 1013 0.95 -6.45 -6.55
N GLN A 1014 -0.36 -6.20 -6.56
CA GLN A 1014 -1.22 -6.51 -7.71
C GLN A 1014 -0.88 -5.68 -8.96
N TRP A 1015 -0.46 -4.43 -8.79
CA TRP A 1015 0.06 -3.59 -9.85
C TRP A 1015 1.06 -2.57 -9.31
N VAL A 1016 2.22 -2.43 -9.96
CA VAL A 1016 3.26 -1.51 -9.54
C VAL A 1016 3.78 -0.72 -10.74
N VAL A 1017 3.82 0.60 -10.64
CA VAL A 1017 4.21 1.48 -11.74
C VAL A 1017 5.28 2.48 -11.30
N HIS A 1018 6.22 2.77 -12.18
CA HIS A 1018 7.30 3.73 -11.95
C HIS A 1018 7.59 4.54 -13.21
N ALA A 1019 7.46 5.87 -13.14
CA ALA A 1019 7.99 6.76 -14.17
C ALA A 1019 9.36 7.28 -13.74
N VAL A 1020 10.30 7.28 -14.67
CA VAL A 1020 11.70 7.68 -14.46
C VAL A 1020 12.02 8.91 -15.31
N ALA A 1021 12.75 9.86 -14.74
CA ALA A 1021 13.14 11.10 -15.38
C ALA A 1021 14.17 10.81 -16.49
N LEU A 1022 13.80 10.99 -17.76
CA LEU A 1022 14.71 10.73 -18.90
C LEU A 1022 15.91 11.68 -18.94
N HIS A 1023 15.86 12.82 -18.24
CA HIS A 1023 16.85 13.89 -18.30
C HIS A 1023 17.39 14.30 -16.93
N GLU A 1024 17.34 13.39 -15.94
CA GLU A 1024 18.04 13.60 -14.66
C GLU A 1024 19.52 13.18 -14.79
N TYR A 1025 20.43 14.16 -14.68
CA TYR A 1025 21.86 13.97 -14.96
C TYR A 1025 22.79 14.14 -13.75
N ARG A 1026 22.27 14.51 -12.57
CA ARG A 1026 23.09 14.64 -11.36
C ARG A 1026 23.56 13.27 -10.90
N ALA A 1027 24.87 13.11 -10.77
CA ALA A 1027 25.47 11.85 -10.34
C ALA A 1027 24.92 11.35 -8.99
N LEU A 1028 24.43 12.27 -8.15
CA LEU A 1028 23.93 11.98 -6.80
C LEU A 1028 22.46 11.50 -6.73
N PHE A 1029 21.73 11.47 -7.84
CA PHE A 1029 20.31 11.11 -7.90
C PHE A 1029 20.01 9.91 -8.85
N PRO A 1030 20.66 8.74 -8.68
CA PRO A 1030 20.40 7.58 -9.53
C PRO A 1030 19.00 7.00 -9.28
N ALA A 1031 18.21 6.86 -10.34
CA ALA A 1031 16.94 6.18 -10.29
C ALA A 1031 17.10 4.69 -9.95
N LEU A 1032 16.39 4.24 -8.92
CA LEU A 1032 16.23 2.84 -8.55
C LEU A 1032 15.26 2.19 -9.54
N LEU A 1033 15.78 1.54 -10.58
CA LEU A 1033 14.92 0.75 -11.47
C LEU A 1033 14.28 -0.43 -10.73
N MET A 1034 13.15 -0.90 -11.24
CA MET A 1034 12.40 -2.08 -10.76
C MET A 1034 12.47 -3.24 -11.74
N GLY A 1035 12.65 -2.94 -13.03
CA GLY A 1035 12.52 -3.87 -14.14
C GLY A 1035 11.06 -4.18 -14.51
N SER A 1036 10.87 -4.59 -15.76
CA SER A 1036 9.58 -5.01 -16.31
C SER A 1036 9.06 -6.32 -15.69
N GLY A 1037 7.75 -6.42 -15.47
CA GLY A 1037 7.10 -7.65 -15.00
C GLY A 1037 5.61 -7.70 -15.38
N VAL A 1038 4.96 -8.86 -15.21
CA VAL A 1038 3.56 -9.06 -15.61
C VAL A 1038 2.58 -8.10 -14.90
N ASN A 1039 2.95 -7.67 -13.70
CA ASN A 1039 2.27 -6.68 -12.87
C ASN A 1039 3.12 -5.40 -12.64
N ARG A 1040 4.11 -5.13 -13.50
CA ARG A 1040 5.06 -4.01 -13.30
C ARG A 1040 5.35 -3.25 -14.59
N GLN A 1041 5.02 -1.96 -14.59
CA GLN A 1041 5.26 -1.07 -15.72
C GLN A 1041 6.24 0.04 -15.32
N GLU A 1042 7.38 0.10 -16.01
CA GLU A 1042 8.43 1.08 -15.77
C GLU A 1042 8.71 1.85 -17.07
N ILE A 1043 8.47 3.17 -17.05
CA ILE A 1043 8.50 4.05 -18.24
C ILE A 1043 9.44 5.24 -18.05
N GLY A 1044 9.85 5.84 -19.17
CA GLY A 1044 10.61 7.08 -19.18
C GLY A 1044 9.70 8.25 -19.54
N LEU A 1045 9.67 9.28 -18.70
CA LEU A 1045 9.02 10.55 -19.00
C LEU A 1045 10.08 11.63 -19.24
N VAL A 1046 9.79 12.55 -20.16
CA VAL A 1046 10.66 13.69 -20.46
C VAL A 1046 10.64 14.66 -19.28
N GLY A 1047 11.78 14.76 -18.59
CA GLY A 1047 12.03 15.73 -17.52
C GLY A 1047 13.29 15.36 -16.73
N ALA A 1048 13.81 16.30 -15.93
CA ALA A 1048 14.69 16.03 -14.80
C ALA A 1048 13.88 15.56 -13.56
N HIS A 1049 14.53 15.32 -12.41
CA HIS A 1049 13.87 14.82 -11.20
C HIS A 1049 12.71 15.71 -10.73
N GLY A 1050 12.93 17.02 -10.61
CA GLY A 1050 11.90 17.98 -10.22
C GLY A 1050 10.84 18.22 -11.30
N ASP A 1051 11.16 18.00 -12.57
CA ASP A 1051 10.19 18.02 -13.67
C ASP A 1051 9.19 16.85 -13.55
N LEU A 1052 9.54 15.73 -12.89
CA LEU A 1052 8.56 14.67 -12.55
C LEU A 1052 7.85 14.94 -11.20
N GLY A 1053 8.53 15.63 -10.27
CA GLY A 1053 8.02 15.88 -8.91
C GLY A 1053 7.12 17.11 -8.74
N GLY A 1054 7.34 18.17 -9.53
CA GLY A 1054 6.57 19.42 -9.52
C GLY A 1054 6.92 20.47 -8.44
N GLY A 1055 7.77 20.14 -7.45
CA GLY A 1055 8.08 21.01 -6.31
C GLY A 1055 9.31 21.91 -6.52
N TYR A 1056 9.27 22.81 -7.50
CA TYR A 1056 10.27 23.88 -7.65
C TYR A 1056 9.93 25.08 -6.75
N ALA A 1057 10.95 25.70 -6.14
CA ALA A 1057 10.76 26.73 -5.10
C ALA A 1057 10.12 28.06 -5.59
N ASN A 1058 10.08 28.28 -6.91
CA ASN A 1058 9.21 29.23 -7.58
C ASN A 1058 8.69 28.52 -8.84
N PRO A 1059 7.48 27.90 -8.83
CA PRO A 1059 6.92 27.29 -10.02
C PRO A 1059 6.53 28.38 -11.02
N SER A 1060 6.97 28.24 -12.27
CA SER A 1060 6.45 29.03 -13.39
C SER A 1060 5.38 28.20 -14.11
N PRO A 1061 4.39 28.81 -14.79
CA PRO A 1061 3.52 28.09 -15.75
C PRO A 1061 4.32 27.22 -16.75
N ASP A 1062 5.55 27.64 -17.05
CA ASP A 1062 6.55 26.98 -17.89
C ASP A 1062 7.08 25.63 -17.36
N THR A 1063 7.07 25.40 -16.04
CA THR A 1063 7.71 24.26 -15.36
C THR A 1063 6.73 23.15 -14.97
N LEU A 1064 5.46 23.49 -14.84
CA LEU A 1064 4.41 22.56 -14.42
C LEU A 1064 4.15 21.38 -15.39
N PRO A 1065 4.14 21.54 -16.73
CA PRO A 1065 3.64 20.50 -17.65
C PRO A 1065 4.23 19.11 -17.47
N LEU A 1066 5.54 18.98 -17.29
CA LEU A 1066 6.18 17.66 -17.18
C LEU A 1066 5.75 16.91 -15.91
N SER A 1067 5.51 17.64 -14.81
CA SER A 1067 5.04 17.05 -13.54
C SER A 1067 3.55 16.70 -13.59
N GLN A 1068 2.80 17.45 -14.39
CA GLN A 1068 1.38 17.26 -14.62
C GLN A 1068 1.12 16.02 -15.47
N ILE A 1069 1.93 15.81 -16.51
CA ILE A 1069 1.97 14.56 -17.29
C ILE A 1069 2.33 13.37 -16.39
N SER A 1070 3.29 13.57 -15.47
CA SER A 1070 3.71 12.54 -14.50
C SER A 1070 2.61 12.21 -13.49
N LEU A 1071 1.82 13.20 -13.09
CA LEU A 1071 0.65 13.08 -12.23
C LEU A 1071 -0.50 12.35 -12.95
N GLU A 1072 -0.91 12.78 -14.14
CA GLU A 1072 -1.97 12.10 -14.91
C GLU A 1072 -1.61 10.67 -15.26
N TRP A 1073 -0.34 10.37 -15.56
CA TRP A 1073 0.10 9.00 -15.78
C TRP A 1073 -0.06 8.11 -14.53
N LEU A 1074 0.29 8.64 -13.35
CA LEU A 1074 0.13 7.91 -12.10
C LEU A 1074 -1.35 7.78 -11.70
N LEU A 1075 -2.17 8.81 -11.94
CA LEU A 1075 -3.63 8.80 -11.78
C LEU A 1075 -4.29 7.75 -12.66
N TRP A 1076 -3.94 7.69 -13.95
CA TRP A 1076 -4.46 6.71 -14.90
C TRP A 1076 -4.24 5.29 -14.41
N HIS A 1077 -3.01 4.97 -13.97
CA HIS A 1077 -2.70 3.65 -13.43
C HIS A 1077 -3.36 3.37 -12.07
N ALA A 1078 -3.43 4.34 -11.17
CA ALA A 1078 -4.07 4.18 -9.87
C ALA A 1078 -5.59 3.96 -10.02
N GLN A 1079 -6.24 4.74 -10.89
CA GLN A 1079 -7.65 4.58 -11.25
C GLN A 1079 -7.92 3.23 -11.92
N ALA A 1080 -6.99 2.71 -12.73
CA ALA A 1080 -7.08 1.36 -13.31
C ALA A 1080 -7.07 0.25 -12.24
N GLN A 1081 -6.49 0.50 -11.05
CA GLN A 1081 -6.57 -0.39 -9.87
C GLN A 1081 -7.73 -0.05 -8.91
N GLY A 1082 -8.63 0.85 -9.33
CA GLY A 1082 -9.81 1.23 -8.55
C GLY A 1082 -9.53 2.21 -7.41
N LEU A 1083 -8.41 2.95 -7.43
CA LEU A 1083 -8.22 4.09 -6.55
C LEU A 1083 -8.97 5.32 -7.10
N SER A 1084 -9.59 6.09 -6.23
CA SER A 1084 -10.54 7.14 -6.61
C SER A 1084 -10.04 8.55 -6.32
N PHE A 1085 -9.64 9.29 -7.35
CA PHE A 1085 -9.16 10.66 -7.24
C PHE A 1085 -10.16 11.69 -7.79
N ARG A 1086 -9.97 12.95 -7.40
CA ARG A 1086 -10.60 14.14 -7.97
C ARG A 1086 -10.05 14.41 -9.38
N PRO A 1087 -10.80 15.07 -10.27
CA PRO A 1087 -10.29 15.49 -11.59
C PRO A 1087 -9.11 16.46 -11.43
N HIS A 1088 -7.91 16.00 -11.76
CA HIS A 1088 -6.69 16.80 -11.76
C HIS A 1088 -6.40 17.32 -13.16
N PRO A 1089 -5.95 18.58 -13.32
CA PRO A 1089 -5.92 19.13 -15.16
C PRO A 1089 -4.49 18.67 -15.72
N THR A 1090 -4.01 19.25 -16.82
CA THR A 1090 -2.69 19.12 -17.49
C THR A 1090 -2.57 20.34 -18.42
N PRO A 1091 -1.48 21.13 -18.39
CA PRO A 1091 -1.44 22.42 -19.06
C PRO A 1091 -1.67 22.38 -20.57
N SER A 1092 -2.55 23.26 -21.02
CA SER A 1092 -2.69 23.68 -22.42
C SER A 1092 -1.53 24.60 -22.81
N ALA A 1093 -0.34 24.02 -22.96
CA ALA A 1093 0.86 24.69 -23.45
C ALA A 1093 1.40 23.99 -24.70
N ASP A 1094 1.90 24.76 -25.67
CA ASP A 1094 2.53 24.21 -26.87
C ASP A 1094 3.94 23.64 -26.58
N TYR A 1095 4.57 24.12 -25.50
CA TYR A 1095 5.84 23.61 -25.03
C TYR A 1095 5.97 23.68 -23.49
N SER A 1096 6.92 22.93 -22.93
CA SER A 1096 7.41 23.08 -21.55
C SER A 1096 8.93 23.21 -21.55
N TYR A 1097 9.52 23.80 -20.52
CA TYR A 1097 10.96 23.78 -20.39
C TYR A 1097 11.43 22.52 -19.67
N LEU A 1098 12.46 21.90 -20.24
CA LEU A 1098 13.29 20.92 -19.57
C LEU A 1098 14.32 21.66 -18.71
N HIS A 1099 14.34 21.36 -17.40
CA HIS A 1099 15.26 21.96 -16.44
C HIS A 1099 16.54 21.14 -16.28
N ASP A 1100 17.56 21.78 -15.73
CA ASP A 1100 18.87 21.20 -15.46
C ASP A 1100 19.30 21.52 -14.04
N GLU A 1101 19.07 20.60 -13.11
CA GLU A 1101 19.36 20.84 -11.68
C GLU A 1101 20.86 20.79 -11.35
N SER A 1102 21.73 20.87 -12.38
CA SER A 1102 23.19 20.76 -12.38
C SER A 1102 23.97 21.99 -11.84
N THR A 1103 23.38 22.84 -11.00
CA THR A 1103 23.95 24.17 -10.72
C THR A 1103 24.37 24.42 -9.27
N LEU A 1104 24.33 23.39 -8.42
CA LEU A 1104 24.67 23.51 -6.99
C LEU A 1104 26.07 22.99 -6.63
N LEU A 1105 26.72 22.17 -7.45
CA LEU A 1105 28.10 21.71 -7.25
C LEU A 1105 28.94 21.85 -8.53
N SER A 1106 30.22 22.19 -8.39
CA SER A 1106 31.15 22.48 -9.49
C SER A 1106 31.62 21.26 -10.31
N GLN A 1107 30.86 20.16 -10.28
CA GLN A 1107 31.10 18.93 -11.04
C GLN A 1107 29.85 18.43 -11.80
N ASP A 1108 28.72 19.13 -11.66
CA ASP A 1108 27.50 18.80 -12.36
C ASP A 1108 27.55 19.27 -13.83
N ARG A 1109 26.74 18.65 -14.70
CA ARG A 1109 26.98 18.56 -16.17
C ARG A 1109 25.94 19.31 -16.99
N ALA A 1110 26.30 19.66 -18.23
CA ALA A 1110 25.31 20.12 -19.21
C ALA A 1110 24.46 18.95 -19.76
N VAL A 1111 23.17 19.20 -19.97
CA VAL A 1111 22.12 18.28 -20.50
C VAL A 1111 22.50 17.48 -21.77
N GLU A 1112 23.51 17.90 -22.54
CA GLU A 1112 23.92 17.20 -23.76
C GLU A 1112 25.02 16.13 -23.54
N HIS A 1113 25.41 15.81 -22.31
CA HIS A 1113 26.47 14.84 -21.99
C HIS A 1113 26.00 13.69 -21.09
N HIS A 1114 26.36 12.47 -21.48
CA HIS A 1114 25.78 11.22 -21.00
C HIS A 1114 25.89 10.98 -19.48
N ASP A 1115 24.94 10.22 -18.95
CA ASP A 1115 24.96 9.59 -17.63
C ASP A 1115 26.31 8.88 -17.37
N PHE A 1116 26.70 8.81 -16.10
CA PHE A 1116 27.71 7.85 -15.66
C PHE A 1116 27.13 7.06 -14.48
N ALA A 1117 27.47 5.78 -14.39
CA ALA A 1117 27.00 4.91 -13.32
C ALA A 1117 27.40 5.47 -11.94
N PHE A 1118 26.42 5.80 -11.10
CA PHE A 1118 26.63 6.01 -9.68
C PHE A 1118 26.39 4.69 -8.94
N THR A 1119 27.24 4.37 -7.97
CA THR A 1119 27.43 2.99 -7.50
C THR A 1119 27.22 2.82 -5.99
N PRO A 1120 25.98 2.69 -5.51
CA PRO A 1120 25.67 2.30 -4.14
C PRO A 1120 25.45 0.78 -4.02
N ASP A 1121 26.55 0.01 -4.05
CA ASP A 1121 26.73 -1.36 -3.53
C ASP A 1121 25.79 -2.52 -3.90
N LEU A 1122 24.71 -2.31 -4.66
CA LEU A 1122 23.70 -3.34 -4.94
C LEU A 1122 23.88 -4.08 -6.27
N GLY A 1123 25.10 -4.13 -6.80
CA GLY A 1123 25.56 -5.00 -7.91
C GLY A 1123 24.98 -4.71 -9.32
N VAL A 1124 23.76 -4.21 -9.40
CA VAL A 1124 23.05 -3.96 -10.65
C VAL A 1124 23.45 -2.60 -11.22
N GLY A 1125 24.52 -2.58 -12.03
CA GLY A 1125 24.98 -1.42 -12.78
C GLY A 1125 24.08 -1.01 -13.96
N TYR A 1126 22.75 -0.93 -13.76
CA TYR A 1126 21.84 -0.36 -14.75
C TYR A 1126 22.03 1.16 -14.78
N THR A 1127 22.86 1.66 -15.70
CA THR A 1127 22.65 3.02 -16.19
C THR A 1127 21.35 3.04 -16.97
N GLN A 1128 20.50 4.02 -16.71
CA GLN A 1128 19.27 4.27 -17.47
C GLN A 1128 19.55 4.23 -18.98
N ASP A 1129 20.68 4.79 -19.42
CA ASP A 1129 21.16 4.86 -20.81
C ASP A 1129 21.24 3.52 -21.58
N TYR A 1130 21.30 2.38 -20.90
CA TYR A 1130 21.28 1.03 -21.53
C TYR A 1130 19.96 0.29 -21.34
N HIS A 1131 18.97 0.86 -20.64
CA HIS A 1131 17.67 0.22 -20.46
C HIS A 1131 16.85 0.29 -21.76
N PRO A 1132 16.23 -0.80 -22.25
CA PRO A 1132 15.59 -0.85 -23.56
C PRO A 1132 14.41 0.12 -23.73
N THR A 1133 13.78 0.56 -22.63
CA THR A 1133 12.63 1.49 -22.62
C THR A 1133 12.90 2.84 -21.96
N LEU A 1134 14.10 3.06 -21.40
CA LEU A 1134 14.45 4.31 -20.69
C LEU A 1134 15.74 4.96 -21.20
N GLY A 1135 16.52 4.24 -22.02
CA GLY A 1135 17.90 4.59 -22.33
C GLY A 1135 18.12 5.41 -23.59
N ARG A 1136 19.37 5.35 -24.09
CA ARG A 1136 19.87 6.22 -25.16
C ARG A 1136 18.99 6.25 -26.40
N ARG A 1137 18.38 5.11 -26.76
CA ARG A 1137 17.43 5.03 -27.88
C ARG A 1137 16.21 5.92 -27.65
N VAL A 1138 15.54 5.77 -26.50
CA VAL A 1138 14.37 6.60 -26.14
C VAL A 1138 14.77 8.07 -26.00
N ARG A 1139 15.94 8.37 -25.40
CA ARG A 1139 16.49 9.73 -25.38
C ARG A 1139 16.76 10.31 -26.78
N GLN A 1140 17.17 9.50 -27.75
CA GLN A 1140 17.33 9.92 -29.15
C GLN A 1140 15.99 10.11 -29.87
N GLU A 1141 15.00 9.27 -29.58
CA GLU A 1141 13.63 9.40 -30.10
C GLU A 1141 12.96 10.69 -29.57
N VAL A 1142 13.08 11.01 -28.28
CA VAL A 1142 12.51 12.26 -27.71
C VAL A 1142 13.31 13.52 -28.08
N LYS A 1143 14.63 13.43 -28.35
CA LYS A 1143 15.43 14.57 -28.82
C LYS A 1143 14.93 15.15 -30.15
N ALA A 1144 14.14 14.41 -30.93
CA ALA A 1144 13.48 14.92 -32.12
C ALA A 1144 12.47 16.05 -31.85
N PHE A 1145 12.02 16.23 -30.60
CA PHE A 1145 11.11 17.29 -30.17
C PHE A 1145 11.66 18.14 -28.99
N LEU A 1146 12.98 18.22 -28.86
CA LEU A 1146 13.68 19.14 -27.94
C LEU A 1146 14.37 20.27 -28.71
N SER A 1147 13.96 21.53 -28.47
CA SER A 1147 14.65 22.71 -28.99
C SER A 1147 15.60 23.31 -27.95
N TYR A 1148 16.89 23.37 -28.27
CA TYR A 1148 17.95 23.95 -27.42
C TYR A 1148 18.23 25.43 -27.73
N ASP A 1149 17.51 26.03 -28.69
CA ASP A 1149 17.69 27.43 -29.09
C ASP A 1149 16.96 28.38 -28.12
N LEU A 1150 17.52 28.50 -26.91
CA LEU A 1150 17.04 29.41 -25.87
C LEU A 1150 17.77 30.76 -25.95
N SER A 1151 17.03 31.87 -25.87
CA SER A 1151 17.60 33.21 -25.72
C SER A 1151 18.34 33.38 -24.38
N PRO A 1152 19.21 34.39 -24.22
CA PRO A 1152 19.90 34.65 -22.93
C PRO A 1152 18.96 34.89 -21.75
N SER A 1153 17.74 35.38 -22.01
CA SER A 1153 16.65 35.54 -21.01
C SER A 1153 16.00 34.21 -20.62
N GLU A 1154 15.87 33.27 -21.56
CA GLU A 1154 15.26 31.95 -21.34
C GLU A 1154 16.26 30.92 -20.77
N ARG A 1155 17.54 31.27 -20.61
CA ARG A 1155 18.56 30.45 -19.92
C ARG A 1155 18.62 30.73 -18.41
N GLN A 1156 17.66 31.48 -17.88
CA GLN A 1156 17.52 31.73 -16.44
C GLN A 1156 16.91 30.50 -15.74
N TYR A 1157 17.05 30.43 -14.41
CA TYR A 1157 16.48 29.36 -13.57
C TYR A 1157 16.80 27.92 -14.06
N ASN A 1158 17.98 27.75 -14.67
CA ASN A 1158 18.51 26.50 -15.21
C ASN A 1158 17.73 25.84 -16.37
N GLN A 1159 16.94 26.59 -17.12
CA GLN A 1159 16.26 26.08 -18.32
C GLN A 1159 17.29 25.76 -19.44
N ARG A 1160 17.11 24.62 -20.14
CA ARG A 1160 18.05 24.15 -21.19
C ARG A 1160 17.44 23.82 -22.54
N ALA A 1161 16.19 23.35 -22.58
CA ALA A 1161 15.49 23.08 -23.82
C ALA A 1161 13.99 23.31 -23.66
N LYS A 1162 13.29 23.55 -24.77
CA LYS A 1162 11.82 23.47 -24.87
C LYS A 1162 11.43 22.10 -25.44
N VAL A 1163 10.53 21.41 -24.74
CA VAL A 1163 9.85 20.19 -25.17
C VAL A 1163 8.62 20.61 -25.99
N ASP A 1164 8.53 20.28 -27.27
CA ASP A 1164 7.28 20.40 -28.05
C ASP A 1164 6.26 19.40 -27.48
N LEU A 1165 5.24 19.91 -26.80
CA LEU A 1165 4.26 19.09 -26.07
C LEU A 1165 3.32 18.33 -27.01
N PRO A 1166 2.76 18.92 -28.09
CA PRO A 1166 2.04 18.17 -29.12
C PRO A 1166 2.84 17.02 -29.76
N ALA A 1167 4.16 17.16 -29.93
CA ALA A 1167 5.03 16.08 -30.39
C ALA A 1167 5.27 15.04 -29.29
N TYR A 1168 5.47 15.46 -28.04
CA TYR A 1168 5.63 14.58 -26.90
C TYR A 1168 4.36 13.74 -26.63
N TYR A 1169 3.16 14.33 -26.68
CA TYR A 1169 1.88 13.61 -26.54
C TYR A 1169 1.68 12.58 -27.64
N ARG A 1170 2.00 12.91 -28.91
CA ARG A 1170 2.01 11.93 -30.01
C ARG A 1170 3.02 10.80 -29.77
N TRP A 1171 4.18 11.08 -29.18
CA TRP A 1171 5.18 10.05 -28.83
C TRP A 1171 4.69 9.16 -27.67
N LEU A 1172 4.05 9.73 -26.65
CA LEU A 1172 3.45 8.99 -25.53
C LEU A 1172 2.34 8.05 -26.02
N ASP A 1173 1.42 8.54 -26.85
CA ASP A 1173 0.36 7.72 -27.47
C ASP A 1173 0.96 6.57 -28.30
N GLN A 1174 1.92 6.86 -29.18
CA GLN A 1174 2.53 5.86 -30.07
C GLN A 1174 3.45 4.86 -29.36
N THR A 1175 4.10 5.25 -28.25
CA THR A 1175 5.15 4.44 -27.60
C THR A 1175 4.67 3.75 -26.33
N LEU A 1176 3.75 4.37 -25.59
CA LEU A 1176 3.20 3.86 -24.32
C LEU A 1176 1.72 3.45 -24.43
N ASN A 1177 1.06 3.70 -25.56
CA ASN A 1177 -0.39 3.52 -25.74
C ASN A 1177 -1.20 4.32 -24.70
N TRP A 1178 -0.72 5.52 -24.38
CA TRP A 1178 -1.29 6.45 -23.42
C TRP A 1178 -1.00 7.88 -23.88
N SER A 1179 -2.03 8.65 -24.22
CA SER A 1179 -1.97 10.11 -24.24
C SER A 1179 -2.55 10.65 -22.93
N PRO A 1180 -2.08 11.79 -22.40
CA PRO A 1180 -2.77 12.52 -21.33
C PRO A 1180 -4.09 13.21 -21.77
N ASP A 1181 -4.61 12.90 -22.98
CA ASP A 1181 -5.89 13.37 -23.55
C ASP A 1181 -7.14 12.62 -23.03
#